data_AF-A0A2K1NC29-F1
#
_entry.id   AF-A0A2K1NC29-F1
#
_cell.length_a   1.000
_cell.length_b   1.000
_cell.length_c   1.000
_cell.angle_alpha   90.00
_cell.angle_beta   90.00
_cell.angle_gamma   90.00
#
_symmetry.space_group_name_H-M   'P 1'
#
loop_
_entity.id
_entity.type
_entity.pdbx_description
1 polymer ?
#
loop_
_entity_poly.entity_id
_entity_poly.type
_entity_poly.pdbx_seq_one_letter_code
_entity_poly.pdbx_strand_id
1 'polypeptide(L)'
;MVDNSKIEKDIKNYFKEVYSIYSHGDYTEWTYRTPFENFIKGLNPDYNLTQEPKRAAGLGAPDFKAFYNNRKIGFIETKDLGENLDKILETDQLKKYIESIDNLILTNYLQFVLIRKGRKVYDCNLFMLSDLDKRNLSISKEKIETFVSLINEFFEYKLPTIVLAEELAVELSKRAKLLKELAKDQLLNDLEKIKNNESPSSIYDFYLGIKELIKDVELEDCADAYAQTITYGLFLAKRSCRGKLDRRTASYYIPKNVGVIKRIFLNISGEEFPPNISWIVDDIIDILNAAKLEEILNKIDKRGKKDKDPIIFFYEDFLNYYEPEKRKDLGVYYTPRPVVNFIVNSVHSILKKHFDKSLGLADDSVNVLDPAIGTGTFFWITFLVALGELKNQGLRGIIFDKIENHLLKHFYGFEILITPYVISHLKITDLLQRWHYRFKDDDRIQVYLTNTLEQSEVHDPLLFMREITEESRIANQIKTEKPILVLIGNPPYSGISANKGKWIDDLLKKGYTRADGSKDDGYYTVDGKSLEERKLWLQDDYVKFIRYAQWKIDQNGEGVVGFITNHSYLDNPTFRGMRESLLQSFDRIFILNLHGNSLKKEKCPDGGKDENVFDIQQGVAIGIFIKNKNLGQKKIYYTDLWGLRDSKYHWLDRHTIDNVKWQEVKPISPFYFFVPKDTTFEEEYNKFWKVTDIFPVNCTGIVTARDKFVIDFDKDTLRRRIERFRDLSIPDDAFKLKENY
;
A
#
# COMPACT_ATOMS: atom_id res chain seq x y z
N MET A 1 -27.76 -18.69 -39.69
CA MET A 1 -28.64 -19.71 -39.08
C MET A 1 -27.78 -20.93 -38.82
N VAL A 2 -27.64 -21.28 -37.55
CA VAL A 2 -26.85 -22.45 -37.12
C VAL A 2 -27.57 -23.70 -37.62
N ASP A 3 -26.87 -24.58 -38.34
CA ASP A 3 -27.44 -25.84 -38.80
C ASP A 3 -27.56 -26.81 -37.62
N ASN A 4 -28.75 -26.85 -37.01
CA ASN A 4 -29.05 -27.70 -35.87
C ASN A 4 -28.77 -29.19 -36.15
N SER A 5 -28.83 -29.63 -37.41
CA SER A 5 -28.54 -31.02 -37.78
C SER A 5 -27.05 -31.36 -37.68
N LYS A 6 -26.19 -30.38 -37.96
CA LYS A 6 -24.73 -30.50 -37.79
C LYS A 6 -24.34 -30.52 -36.32
N ILE A 7 -24.90 -29.63 -35.51
CA ILE A 7 -24.61 -29.60 -34.06
C ILE A 7 -25.05 -30.89 -33.37
N GLU A 8 -26.23 -31.41 -33.71
CA GLU A 8 -26.69 -32.67 -33.12
C GLU A 8 -25.75 -33.83 -33.47
N LYS A 9 -25.19 -33.83 -34.69
CA LYS A 9 -24.16 -34.79 -35.10
C LYS A 9 -22.86 -34.63 -34.31
N ASP A 10 -22.39 -33.40 -34.11
CA ASP A 10 -21.15 -33.12 -33.36
C ASP A 10 -21.29 -33.50 -31.88
N ILE A 11 -22.44 -33.22 -31.25
CA ILE A 11 -22.74 -33.66 -29.87
C ILE A 11 -22.77 -35.19 -29.78
N LYS A 12 -23.40 -35.88 -30.75
CA LYS A 12 -23.42 -37.36 -30.80
C LYS A 12 -22.03 -37.95 -30.98
N ASN A 13 -21.16 -37.30 -31.75
CA ASN A 13 -19.77 -37.73 -31.91
C ASN A 13 -18.96 -37.51 -30.62
N TYR A 14 -19.10 -36.34 -30.00
CA TYR A 14 -18.47 -36.05 -28.71
C TYR A 14 -18.87 -37.06 -27.64
N PHE A 15 -20.16 -37.37 -27.53
CA PHE A 15 -20.64 -38.40 -26.60
C PHE A 15 -20.03 -39.78 -26.87
N LYS A 16 -19.88 -40.19 -28.13
CA LYS A 16 -19.23 -41.47 -28.47
C LYS A 16 -17.77 -41.51 -28.04
N GLU A 17 -17.04 -40.41 -28.19
CA GLU A 17 -15.65 -40.31 -27.73
C GLU A 17 -15.57 -40.40 -26.21
N VAL A 18 -16.43 -39.65 -25.48
CA VAL A 18 -16.51 -39.71 -24.02
C VAL A 18 -16.92 -41.11 -23.53
N TYR A 19 -17.94 -41.72 -24.12
CA TYR A 19 -18.38 -43.10 -23.82
C TYR A 19 -17.27 -44.12 -24.08
N SER A 20 -16.55 -44.00 -25.20
CA SER A 20 -15.44 -44.88 -25.52
C SER A 20 -14.40 -44.81 -24.43
N ILE A 21 -13.95 -43.62 -24.03
CA ILE A 21 -12.96 -43.46 -22.96
C ILE A 21 -13.48 -44.01 -21.63
N TYR A 22 -14.72 -43.68 -21.26
CA TYR A 22 -15.34 -44.13 -20.02
C TYR A 22 -15.42 -45.67 -19.92
N SER A 23 -15.85 -46.33 -21.01
CA SER A 23 -16.02 -47.79 -21.06
C SER A 23 -14.72 -48.60 -21.00
N HIS A 24 -13.57 -48.00 -21.34
CA HIS A 24 -12.26 -48.66 -21.22
C HIS A 24 -11.75 -48.67 -19.75
N GLY A 25 -12.33 -47.86 -18.87
CA GLY A 25 -12.07 -47.91 -17.42
C GLY A 25 -10.74 -47.32 -16.94
N ASP A 26 -9.81 -47.00 -17.85
CA ASP A 26 -8.51 -46.37 -17.54
C ASP A 26 -8.48 -44.94 -18.09
N TYR A 27 -9.03 -44.00 -17.32
CA TYR A 27 -9.09 -42.58 -17.68
C TYR A 27 -8.74 -41.69 -16.50
N THR A 28 -8.21 -40.51 -16.81
CA THR A 28 -8.00 -39.40 -15.87
C THR A 28 -8.77 -38.18 -16.36
N GLU A 29 -8.86 -37.12 -15.55
CA GLU A 29 -9.39 -35.81 -15.97
C GLU A 29 -8.86 -35.36 -17.35
N TRP A 30 -7.58 -35.64 -17.62
CA TRP A 30 -6.87 -35.25 -18.84
C TRP A 30 -7.33 -35.98 -20.10
N THR A 31 -7.79 -37.22 -19.95
CA THR A 31 -8.14 -38.08 -21.09
C THR A 31 -9.30 -37.49 -21.89
N TYR A 32 -10.15 -36.67 -21.26
CA TYR A 32 -11.30 -36.02 -21.87
C TYR A 32 -11.01 -34.64 -22.48
N ARG A 33 -9.83 -34.06 -22.25
CA ARG A 33 -9.48 -32.71 -22.76
C ARG A 33 -9.44 -32.64 -24.28
N THR A 34 -8.79 -33.62 -24.92
CA THR A 34 -8.68 -33.67 -26.39
C THR A 34 -10.04 -33.87 -27.08
N PRO A 35 -10.89 -34.83 -26.67
CA PRO A 35 -12.28 -34.92 -27.17
C PRO A 35 -13.06 -33.61 -27.01
N PHE A 36 -12.91 -32.93 -25.87
CA PHE A 36 -13.61 -31.68 -25.61
C PHE A 36 -13.11 -30.54 -26.50
N GLU A 37 -11.80 -30.40 -26.68
CA GLU A 37 -11.20 -29.44 -27.61
C GLU A 37 -11.68 -29.65 -29.05
N ASN A 38 -11.68 -30.90 -29.52
CA ASN A 38 -12.18 -31.26 -30.85
C ASN A 38 -13.67 -30.94 -31.00
N PHE A 39 -14.46 -31.20 -29.97
CA PHE A 39 -15.88 -30.90 -29.96
C PHE A 39 -16.15 -29.39 -30.10
N ILE A 40 -15.49 -28.56 -29.29
CA ILE A 40 -15.63 -27.10 -29.36
C ILE A 40 -15.21 -26.56 -30.74
N LYS A 41 -14.12 -27.08 -31.30
CA LYS A 41 -13.66 -26.72 -32.66
C LYS A 41 -14.60 -27.20 -33.76
N GLY A 42 -15.28 -28.33 -33.56
CA GLY A 42 -16.29 -28.87 -34.47
C GLY A 42 -17.54 -27.99 -34.57
N LEU A 43 -17.97 -27.41 -33.44
CA LEU A 43 -19.12 -26.50 -33.37
C LEU A 43 -18.88 -25.24 -34.22
N ASN A 44 -17.69 -24.63 -34.11
CA ASN A 44 -17.27 -23.52 -34.96
C ASN A 44 -15.75 -23.56 -35.19
N PRO A 45 -15.27 -23.60 -36.45
CA PRO A 45 -13.84 -23.61 -36.76
C PRO A 45 -13.03 -22.43 -36.21
N ASP A 46 -13.71 -21.30 -35.94
CA ASP A 46 -13.09 -20.10 -35.37
C ASP A 46 -12.91 -20.18 -33.84
N TYR A 47 -13.49 -21.19 -33.18
CA TYR A 47 -13.28 -21.48 -31.76
C TYR A 47 -12.02 -22.30 -31.58
N ASN A 48 -11.17 -21.85 -30.67
CA ASN A 48 -9.92 -22.53 -30.35
C ASN A 48 -9.73 -22.60 -28.84
N LEU A 49 -9.38 -23.78 -28.34
CA LEU A 49 -8.94 -23.97 -26.96
C LEU A 49 -7.45 -24.26 -26.95
N THR A 50 -6.75 -23.77 -25.93
CA THR A 50 -5.34 -24.10 -25.68
C THR A 50 -5.23 -24.72 -24.31
N GLN A 51 -4.77 -25.98 -24.26
CA GLN A 51 -4.55 -26.72 -23.02
C GLN A 51 -3.33 -26.18 -22.27
N GLU A 52 -3.48 -25.95 -20.96
CA GLU A 52 -2.37 -25.63 -20.07
C GLU A 52 -1.71 -26.92 -19.53
N PRO A 53 -0.38 -27.03 -19.45
CA PRO A 53 0.33 -28.26 -19.06
C PRO A 53 0.08 -28.68 -17.60
N LYS A 54 0.25 -29.98 -17.29
CA LYS A 54 0.07 -30.59 -15.95
C LYS A 54 1.06 -30.03 -14.93
N ARG A 55 0.61 -29.77 -13.71
CA ARG A 55 1.44 -29.16 -12.66
C ARG A 55 1.29 -29.90 -11.33
N ALA A 56 2.36 -29.88 -10.54
CA ALA A 56 2.35 -30.33 -9.15
C ALA A 56 1.48 -29.38 -8.31
N ALA A 57 0.82 -29.92 -7.27
CA ALA A 57 -0.27 -29.32 -6.50
C ALA A 57 -0.14 -27.82 -6.16
N GLY A 58 -1.25 -27.07 -6.28
CA GLY A 58 -1.37 -25.63 -5.93
C GLY A 58 -2.50 -24.92 -6.71
N LEU A 59 -2.70 -23.61 -6.49
CA LEU A 59 -3.52 -22.78 -7.40
C LEU A 59 -2.84 -22.72 -8.78
N GLY A 60 -3.45 -23.37 -9.78
CA GLY A 60 -2.95 -23.43 -11.16
C GLY A 60 -3.45 -22.29 -12.05
N ALA A 61 -3.16 -22.38 -13.35
CA ALA A 61 -3.97 -21.70 -14.36
C ALA A 61 -5.22 -22.53 -14.58
N PRO A 62 -6.35 -21.95 -15.02
CA PRO A 62 -7.45 -22.73 -15.53
C PRO A 62 -7.00 -23.66 -16.67
N ASP A 63 -7.66 -24.81 -16.80
CA ASP A 63 -7.21 -25.90 -17.68
C ASP A 63 -7.15 -25.54 -19.17
N PHE A 64 -8.06 -24.68 -19.63
CA PHE A 64 -8.04 -24.15 -20.99
C PHE A 64 -8.11 -22.62 -21.03
N LYS A 65 -7.36 -22.06 -21.98
CA LYS A 65 -7.60 -20.72 -22.52
C LYS A 65 -8.48 -20.82 -23.76
N ALA A 66 -9.58 -20.07 -23.79
CA ALA A 66 -10.49 -20.05 -24.93
C ALA A 66 -10.30 -18.81 -25.81
N PHE A 67 -10.30 -19.03 -27.13
CA PHE A 67 -10.13 -18.00 -28.15
C PHE A 67 -11.23 -18.07 -29.20
N TYR A 68 -11.63 -16.90 -29.72
CA TYR A 68 -12.48 -16.77 -30.90
C TYR A 68 -11.84 -15.78 -31.86
N ASN A 69 -11.55 -16.20 -33.11
CA ASN A 69 -10.82 -15.37 -34.09
C ASN A 69 -9.48 -14.81 -33.54
N ASN A 70 -8.68 -15.67 -32.89
CA ASN A 70 -7.42 -15.32 -32.22
C ASN A 70 -7.53 -14.28 -31.08
N ARG A 71 -8.74 -13.94 -30.65
CA ARG A 71 -8.99 -13.08 -29.48
C ARG A 71 -9.32 -13.96 -28.28
N LYS A 72 -8.61 -13.78 -27.17
CA LYS A 72 -8.92 -14.47 -25.90
C LYS A 72 -10.29 -14.05 -25.38
N ILE A 73 -11.08 -15.03 -24.95
CA ILE A 73 -12.48 -14.85 -24.55
C ILE A 73 -12.70 -15.17 -23.07
N GLY A 74 -11.97 -16.11 -22.53
CA GLY A 74 -12.16 -16.56 -21.16
C GLY A 74 -11.38 -17.83 -20.89
N PHE A 75 -11.75 -18.47 -19.79
CA PHE A 75 -11.10 -19.66 -19.31
C PHE A 75 -12.11 -20.80 -19.16
N ILE A 76 -11.64 -22.04 -19.21
CA ILE A 76 -12.44 -23.22 -18.90
C ILE A 76 -11.68 -24.05 -17.87
N GLU A 77 -12.34 -24.32 -16.75
CA GLU A 77 -11.88 -25.20 -15.70
C GLU A 77 -12.59 -26.54 -15.83
N THR A 78 -11.82 -27.62 -15.81
CA THR A 78 -12.31 -28.99 -15.93
C THR A 78 -12.21 -29.77 -14.63
N LYS A 79 -13.07 -30.77 -14.49
CA LYS A 79 -13.12 -31.71 -13.36
C LYS A 79 -13.41 -33.12 -13.88
N ASP A 80 -13.19 -34.12 -13.02
CA ASP A 80 -13.50 -35.51 -13.34
C ASP A 80 -15.01 -35.70 -13.61
N LEU A 81 -15.35 -36.62 -14.51
CA LEU A 81 -16.73 -36.89 -14.98
C LEU A 81 -17.78 -37.04 -13.85
N GLY A 82 -17.40 -37.64 -12.73
CA GLY A 82 -18.28 -37.94 -11.61
C GLY A 82 -18.38 -36.83 -10.56
N GLU A 83 -17.60 -35.76 -10.69
CA GLU A 83 -17.55 -34.69 -9.70
C GLU A 83 -18.83 -33.86 -9.69
N ASN A 84 -19.24 -33.46 -8.49
CA ASN A 84 -20.42 -32.61 -8.29
C ASN A 84 -20.02 -31.14 -8.42
N LEU A 85 -20.39 -30.50 -9.54
CA LEU A 85 -20.01 -29.13 -9.82
C LEU A 85 -20.56 -28.11 -8.81
N ASP A 86 -21.73 -28.35 -8.21
CA ASP A 86 -22.28 -27.47 -7.18
C ASP A 86 -21.40 -27.44 -5.91
N LYS A 87 -20.81 -28.58 -5.53
CA LYS A 87 -19.81 -28.64 -4.44
C LYS A 87 -18.50 -27.97 -4.84
N ILE A 88 -18.06 -28.15 -6.09
CA ILE A 88 -16.83 -27.53 -6.59
C ILE A 88 -16.95 -26.00 -6.62
N LEU A 89 -18.14 -25.45 -6.93
CA LEU A 89 -18.43 -24.00 -6.84
C LEU A 89 -18.20 -23.43 -5.44
N GLU A 90 -18.26 -24.25 -4.38
CA GLU A 90 -18.03 -23.83 -3.01
C GLU A 90 -16.55 -23.93 -2.57
N THR A 91 -15.68 -24.53 -3.38
CA THR A 91 -14.26 -24.69 -3.04
C THR A 91 -13.53 -23.34 -3.07
N ASP A 92 -12.54 -23.18 -2.18
CA ASP A 92 -11.78 -21.92 -2.07
C ASP A 92 -11.03 -21.59 -3.36
N GLN A 93 -10.50 -22.60 -4.06
CA GLN A 93 -9.82 -22.41 -5.33
C GLN A 93 -10.76 -21.83 -6.39
N LEU A 94 -11.94 -22.43 -6.56
CA LEU A 94 -12.85 -21.97 -7.61
C LEU A 94 -13.48 -20.63 -7.27
N LYS A 95 -13.79 -20.35 -6.00
CA LYS A 95 -14.23 -19.02 -5.55
C LYS A 95 -13.24 -17.93 -5.96
N LYS A 96 -11.93 -18.16 -5.77
CA LYS A 96 -10.88 -17.22 -6.19
C LYS A 96 -10.91 -16.95 -7.70
N TYR A 97 -11.09 -17.97 -8.54
CA TYR A 97 -11.25 -17.79 -9.98
C TYR A 97 -12.55 -17.04 -10.33
N ILE A 98 -13.67 -17.40 -9.71
CA ILE A 98 -14.98 -16.77 -9.93
C ILE A 98 -14.95 -15.26 -9.58
N GLU A 99 -14.22 -14.89 -8.54
CA GLU A 99 -14.03 -13.50 -8.12
C GLU A 99 -13.10 -12.71 -9.05
N SER A 100 -12.16 -13.40 -9.71
CA SER A 100 -11.07 -12.76 -10.48
C SER A 100 -11.24 -12.79 -11.99
N ILE A 101 -12.02 -13.74 -12.50
CA ILE A 101 -12.20 -14.01 -13.93
C ILE A 101 -13.63 -13.66 -14.33
N ASP A 102 -13.78 -12.81 -15.35
CA ASP A 102 -15.10 -12.32 -15.75
C ASP A 102 -15.92 -13.31 -16.60
N ASN A 103 -15.28 -14.25 -17.28
CA ASN A 103 -15.93 -15.20 -18.20
C ASN A 103 -15.25 -16.58 -18.07
N LEU A 104 -15.89 -17.49 -17.33
CA LEU A 104 -15.36 -18.80 -16.95
C LEU A 104 -16.40 -19.88 -17.23
N ILE A 105 -16.00 -20.99 -17.85
CA ILE A 105 -16.80 -22.22 -17.85
C ILE A 105 -16.22 -23.18 -16.82
N LEU A 106 -17.08 -23.78 -16.00
CA LEU A 106 -16.75 -24.97 -15.21
C LEU A 106 -17.44 -26.17 -15.85
N THR A 107 -16.70 -27.26 -16.07
CA THR A 107 -17.29 -28.49 -16.62
C THR A 107 -16.66 -29.77 -16.08
N ASN A 108 -17.48 -30.81 -15.92
CA ASN A 108 -17.03 -32.19 -15.74
C ASN A 108 -17.22 -32.99 -17.06
N TYR A 109 -17.20 -32.33 -18.21
CA TYR A 109 -17.46 -32.90 -19.55
C TYR A 109 -18.90 -33.37 -19.81
N LEU A 110 -19.77 -33.40 -18.79
CA LEU A 110 -21.20 -33.75 -18.92
C LEU A 110 -22.11 -32.57 -18.61
N GLN A 111 -21.78 -31.83 -17.55
CA GLN A 111 -22.40 -30.59 -17.11
C GLN A 111 -21.49 -29.41 -17.47
N PHE A 112 -22.09 -28.31 -17.91
CA PHE A 112 -21.41 -27.08 -18.29
C PHE A 112 -22.06 -25.92 -17.56
N VAL A 113 -21.26 -25.20 -16.77
CA VAL A 113 -21.71 -24.03 -16.00
C VAL A 113 -20.98 -22.81 -16.52
N LEU A 114 -21.70 -21.84 -17.08
CA LEU A 114 -21.14 -20.54 -17.46
C LEU A 114 -21.27 -19.57 -16.30
N ILE A 115 -20.13 -19.07 -15.85
CA ILE A 115 -20.00 -18.09 -14.78
C ILE A 115 -19.52 -16.79 -15.39
N ARG A 116 -20.24 -15.70 -15.13
CA ARG A 116 -19.82 -14.34 -15.50
C ARG A 116 -19.93 -13.37 -14.37
N LYS A 117 -18.88 -12.55 -14.19
CA LYS A 117 -18.80 -11.52 -13.14
C LYS A 117 -19.26 -12.04 -11.77
N GLY A 118 -18.78 -13.23 -11.39
CA GLY A 118 -19.13 -13.86 -10.12
C GLY A 118 -20.49 -14.56 -10.05
N ARG A 119 -21.27 -14.62 -11.14
CA ARG A 119 -22.64 -15.18 -11.14
C ARG A 119 -22.79 -16.32 -12.13
N LYS A 120 -23.50 -17.37 -11.72
CA LYS A 120 -23.94 -18.46 -12.62
C LYS A 120 -24.97 -17.90 -13.60
N VAL A 121 -24.62 -17.88 -14.89
CA VAL A 121 -25.48 -17.39 -15.99
C VAL A 121 -26.23 -18.55 -16.64
N TYR A 122 -25.52 -19.65 -16.91
CA TYR A 122 -26.10 -20.88 -17.42
C TYR A 122 -25.61 -22.08 -16.63
N ASP A 123 -26.46 -23.10 -16.58
CA ASP A 123 -26.18 -24.40 -16.00
C ASP A 123 -26.84 -25.47 -16.87
N CYS A 124 -26.03 -26.20 -17.64
CA CYS A 124 -26.51 -27.14 -18.64
C CYS A 124 -25.95 -28.54 -18.39
N ASN A 125 -26.81 -29.45 -17.95
CA ASN A 125 -26.54 -30.89 -17.89
C ASN A 125 -26.79 -31.52 -19.27
N LEU A 126 -25.78 -31.45 -20.15
CA LEU A 126 -25.88 -31.97 -21.51
C LEU A 126 -26.03 -33.51 -21.50
N PHE A 127 -25.29 -34.18 -20.62
CA PHE A 127 -25.36 -35.62 -20.39
C PHE A 127 -25.48 -35.92 -18.89
N MET A 128 -26.03 -37.10 -18.55
CA MET A 128 -25.96 -37.66 -17.19
C MET A 128 -24.93 -38.79 -17.17
N LEU A 129 -24.35 -39.08 -16.00
CA LEU A 129 -23.45 -40.22 -15.85
C LEU A 129 -24.14 -41.54 -16.26
N SER A 130 -25.43 -41.68 -15.93
CA SER A 130 -26.26 -42.83 -16.34
C SER A 130 -26.48 -42.96 -17.86
N ASP A 131 -26.23 -41.90 -18.62
CA ASP A 131 -26.32 -41.97 -20.08
C ASP A 131 -25.10 -42.72 -20.65
N LEU A 132 -23.95 -42.66 -19.97
CA LEU A 132 -22.75 -43.42 -20.33
C LEU A 132 -22.91 -44.93 -20.10
N ASP A 133 -23.96 -45.39 -19.43
CA ASP A 133 -24.31 -46.82 -19.33
C ASP A 133 -25.06 -47.31 -20.58
N LYS A 134 -25.56 -46.39 -21.42
CA LYS A 134 -26.39 -46.68 -22.59
C LYS A 134 -25.60 -46.42 -23.88
N ARG A 135 -25.49 -47.45 -24.73
CA ARG A 135 -24.79 -47.35 -26.01
C ARG A 135 -25.44 -46.37 -27.01
N ASN A 136 -26.74 -46.11 -26.86
CA ASN A 136 -27.50 -45.19 -27.72
C ASN A 136 -28.02 -44.00 -26.90
N LEU A 137 -27.60 -42.81 -27.31
CA LEU A 137 -27.94 -41.55 -26.66
C LEU A 137 -29.18 -40.91 -27.30
N SER A 138 -30.15 -40.54 -26.46
CA SER A 138 -31.28 -39.68 -26.82
C SER A 138 -31.19 -38.40 -25.99
N ILE A 139 -30.88 -37.28 -26.63
CA ILE A 139 -30.85 -35.95 -25.98
C ILE A 139 -32.11 -35.19 -26.38
N SER A 140 -32.77 -34.58 -25.40
CA SER A 140 -33.87 -33.65 -25.65
C SER A 140 -33.37 -32.41 -26.41
N LYS A 141 -34.16 -31.93 -27.37
CA LYS A 141 -33.86 -30.72 -28.15
C LYS A 141 -33.58 -29.48 -27.27
N GLU A 142 -34.30 -29.34 -26.16
CA GLU A 142 -34.12 -28.26 -25.17
C GLU A 142 -32.70 -28.21 -24.56
N LYS A 143 -32.12 -29.36 -24.21
CA LYS A 143 -30.73 -29.44 -23.70
C LYS A 143 -29.72 -29.01 -24.76
N ILE A 144 -29.94 -29.41 -26.02
CA ILE A 144 -29.08 -29.00 -27.13
C ILE A 144 -29.15 -27.48 -27.32
N GLU A 145 -30.36 -26.92 -27.36
CA GLU A 145 -30.56 -25.47 -27.47
C GLU A 145 -29.94 -24.69 -26.30
N THR A 146 -30.05 -25.21 -25.08
CA THR A 146 -29.45 -24.61 -23.88
C THR A 146 -27.92 -24.63 -23.94
N PHE A 147 -27.32 -25.77 -24.32
CA PHE A 147 -25.88 -25.90 -24.47
C PHE A 147 -25.34 -24.98 -25.57
N VAL A 148 -26.00 -24.93 -26.73
CA VAL A 148 -25.62 -24.05 -27.84
C VAL A 148 -25.69 -22.58 -27.39
N SER A 149 -26.74 -22.20 -26.65
CA SER A 149 -26.86 -20.85 -26.10
C SER A 149 -25.71 -20.54 -25.14
N LEU A 150 -25.35 -21.47 -24.26
CA LEU A 150 -24.22 -21.33 -23.32
C LEU A 150 -22.90 -21.11 -24.07
N ILE A 151 -22.58 -21.97 -25.06
CA ILE A 151 -21.33 -21.88 -25.82
C ILE A 151 -21.28 -20.61 -26.66
N ASN A 152 -22.37 -20.26 -27.36
CA ASN A 152 -22.43 -19.01 -28.12
C ASN A 152 -22.24 -17.81 -27.20
N GLU A 153 -22.95 -17.77 -26.07
CA GLU A 153 -22.81 -16.70 -25.08
C GLU A 153 -21.36 -16.62 -24.61
N PHE A 154 -20.73 -17.74 -24.22
CA PHE A 154 -19.33 -17.75 -23.78
C PHE A 154 -18.37 -17.22 -24.86
N PHE A 155 -18.43 -17.70 -26.10
CA PHE A 155 -17.51 -17.31 -27.17
C PHE A 155 -17.77 -15.93 -27.78
N GLU A 156 -19.00 -15.43 -27.73
CA GLU A 156 -19.36 -14.08 -28.18
C GLU A 156 -18.93 -12.99 -27.18
N TYR A 157 -18.52 -13.39 -25.96
CA TYR A 157 -18.09 -12.46 -24.93
C TYR A 157 -17.00 -11.49 -25.42
N LYS A 158 -17.16 -10.22 -25.06
CA LYS A 158 -16.17 -9.17 -25.28
C LYS A 158 -15.86 -8.53 -23.94
N LEU A 159 -14.57 -8.45 -23.63
CA LEU A 159 -14.09 -7.66 -22.50
C LEU A 159 -14.65 -6.24 -22.66
N PRO A 160 -15.45 -5.74 -21.70
CA PRO A 160 -16.01 -4.41 -21.79
C PRO A 160 -14.89 -3.37 -21.91
N THR A 161 -15.09 -2.35 -22.73
CA THR A 161 -14.17 -1.22 -22.77
C THR A 161 -14.28 -0.43 -21.47
N ILE A 162 -13.18 -0.36 -20.73
CA ILE A 162 -13.14 0.34 -19.44
C ILE A 162 -12.85 1.82 -19.69
N VAL A 163 -13.72 2.69 -19.20
CA VAL A 163 -13.62 4.17 -19.38
C VAL A 163 -13.70 4.94 -18.06
N LEU A 164 -13.80 4.24 -16.93
CA LEU A 164 -13.81 4.79 -15.58
C LEU A 164 -12.61 4.28 -14.78
N ALA A 165 -11.99 5.16 -14.01
CA ALA A 165 -10.82 4.83 -13.18
C ALA A 165 -11.14 3.80 -12.10
N GLU A 166 -12.29 3.98 -11.45
CA GLU A 166 -12.79 3.10 -10.40
C GLU A 166 -13.02 1.66 -10.91
N GLU A 167 -13.64 1.53 -12.09
CA GLU A 167 -13.85 0.23 -12.74
C GLU A 167 -12.52 -0.45 -13.06
N LEU A 168 -11.55 0.29 -13.61
CA LEU A 168 -10.21 -0.24 -13.89
C LEU A 168 -9.51 -0.68 -12.59
N ALA A 169 -9.60 0.12 -11.53
CA ALA A 169 -8.99 -0.17 -10.24
C ALA A 169 -9.56 -1.45 -9.62
N VAL A 170 -10.90 -1.62 -9.66
CA VAL A 170 -11.58 -2.83 -9.21
C VAL A 170 -11.11 -4.04 -10.02
N GLU A 171 -11.12 -3.97 -11.35
CA GLU A 171 -10.74 -5.11 -12.20
C GLU A 171 -9.27 -5.51 -12.04
N LEU A 172 -8.36 -4.55 -11.90
CA LEU A 172 -6.96 -4.83 -11.60
C LEU A 172 -6.79 -5.42 -10.19
N SER A 173 -7.53 -4.92 -9.19
CA SER A 173 -7.40 -5.40 -7.80
C SER A 173 -7.74 -6.88 -7.66
N LYS A 174 -8.77 -7.36 -8.38
CA LYS A 174 -9.16 -8.77 -8.40
C LYS A 174 -8.03 -9.66 -8.91
N ARG A 175 -7.45 -9.29 -10.05
CA ARG A 175 -6.36 -10.06 -10.69
C ARG A 175 -5.05 -9.97 -9.93
N ALA A 176 -4.77 -8.83 -9.31
CA ALA A 176 -3.64 -8.67 -8.42
C ALA A 176 -3.76 -9.59 -7.20
N LYS A 177 -4.95 -9.73 -6.60
CA LYS A 177 -5.17 -10.65 -5.46
C LYS A 177 -4.89 -12.09 -5.86
N LEU A 178 -5.38 -12.50 -7.03
CA LEU A 178 -5.08 -13.82 -7.55
C LEU A 178 -3.58 -14.01 -7.86
N LEU A 179 -2.93 -12.99 -8.44
CA LEU A 179 -1.49 -13.00 -8.66
C LEU A 179 -0.70 -13.13 -7.37
N LYS A 180 -1.11 -12.46 -6.28
CA LYS A 180 -0.51 -12.61 -4.94
C LYS A 180 -0.56 -14.07 -4.49
N GLU A 181 -1.73 -14.69 -4.55
CA GLU A 181 -1.90 -16.09 -4.14
C GLU A 181 -1.06 -17.05 -4.99
N LEU A 182 -1.05 -16.86 -6.31
CA LEU A 182 -0.25 -17.68 -7.23
C LEU A 182 1.26 -17.49 -7.00
N ALA A 183 1.71 -16.26 -6.73
CA ALA A 183 3.10 -15.96 -6.41
C ALA A 183 3.51 -16.60 -5.07
N LYS A 184 2.61 -16.59 -4.07
CA LYS A 184 2.82 -17.26 -2.77
C LYS A 184 3.03 -18.75 -2.95
N ASP A 185 2.15 -19.42 -3.70
CA ASP A 185 2.25 -20.86 -3.99
C ASP A 185 3.54 -21.18 -4.78
N GLN A 186 3.89 -20.36 -5.78
CA GLN A 186 5.12 -20.55 -6.53
C GLN A 186 6.37 -20.40 -5.65
N LEU A 187 6.39 -19.42 -4.75
CA LEU A 187 7.49 -19.23 -3.80
C LEU A 187 7.63 -20.40 -2.83
N LEU A 188 6.52 -20.99 -2.36
CA LEU A 188 6.55 -22.19 -1.54
C LEU A 188 7.16 -23.38 -2.30
N ASN A 189 6.77 -23.57 -3.56
CA ASN A 189 7.35 -24.59 -4.43
C ASN A 189 8.85 -24.34 -4.68
N ASP A 190 9.24 -23.10 -4.95
CA ASP A 190 10.65 -22.74 -5.13
C ASP A 190 11.49 -23.03 -3.89
N LEU A 191 10.94 -22.79 -2.68
CA LEU A 191 11.60 -23.14 -1.43
C LEU A 191 11.77 -24.66 -1.26
N GLU A 192 10.81 -25.46 -1.71
CA GLU A 192 10.94 -26.93 -1.71
C GLU A 192 11.97 -27.42 -2.73
N LYS A 193 11.96 -26.86 -3.96
CA LYS A 193 12.96 -27.15 -4.99
C LYS A 193 14.38 -26.92 -4.49
N ILE A 194 14.61 -25.82 -3.80
CA ILE A 194 15.93 -25.50 -3.24
C ILE A 194 16.35 -26.51 -2.17
N LYS A 195 15.43 -26.97 -1.32
CA LYS A 195 15.73 -28.06 -0.37
C LYS A 195 16.14 -29.36 -1.09
N ASN A 196 15.65 -29.56 -2.31
CA ASN A 196 15.95 -30.70 -3.16
C ASN A 196 17.12 -30.46 -4.14
N ASN A 197 17.87 -29.35 -4.02
CA ASN A 197 18.94 -28.93 -4.94
C ASN A 197 18.51 -28.72 -6.40
N GLU A 198 17.24 -28.36 -6.62
CA GLU A 198 16.72 -27.98 -7.93
C GLU A 198 16.78 -26.45 -8.14
N SER A 199 16.81 -26.02 -9.40
CA SER A 199 16.79 -24.59 -9.74
C SER A 199 15.41 -23.97 -9.45
N PRO A 200 15.34 -22.87 -8.67
CA PRO A 200 14.09 -22.18 -8.40
C PRO A 200 13.63 -21.33 -9.58
N SER A 201 12.39 -20.83 -9.52
CA SER A 201 11.88 -19.91 -10.53
C SER A 201 12.47 -18.49 -10.42
N SER A 202 12.24 -17.67 -11.46
CA SER A 202 12.64 -16.26 -11.47
C SER A 202 11.90 -15.37 -10.45
N ILE A 203 10.88 -15.89 -9.76
CA ILE A 203 10.18 -15.20 -8.67
C ILE A 203 10.96 -15.35 -7.36
N TYR A 204 11.69 -16.45 -7.19
CA TYR A 204 12.55 -16.65 -6.04
C TYR A 204 13.66 -15.60 -5.94
N ASP A 205 14.21 -15.16 -7.07
CA ASP A 205 15.17 -14.05 -7.14
C ASP A 205 14.64 -12.77 -6.48
N PHE A 206 13.35 -12.47 -6.68
CA PHE A 206 12.71 -11.32 -6.06
C PHE A 206 12.59 -11.53 -4.54
N TYR A 207 12.14 -12.70 -4.10
CA TYR A 207 12.05 -13.04 -2.67
C TYR A 207 13.41 -12.94 -1.96
N LEU A 208 14.49 -13.45 -2.56
CA LEU A 208 15.84 -13.31 -2.03
C LEU A 208 16.24 -11.84 -1.86
N GLY A 209 15.93 -11.00 -2.86
CA GLY A 209 16.22 -9.57 -2.78
C GLY A 209 15.50 -8.86 -1.62
N ILE A 210 14.25 -9.23 -1.36
CA ILE A 210 13.48 -8.65 -0.25
C ILE A 210 13.96 -9.17 1.11
N LYS A 211 14.26 -10.46 1.23
CA LYS A 211 14.69 -11.07 2.49
C LYS A 211 16.02 -10.50 3.02
N GLU A 212 16.91 -10.09 2.11
CA GLU A 212 18.15 -9.39 2.48
C GLU A 212 17.91 -7.96 2.97
N LEU A 213 16.88 -7.28 2.45
CA LEU A 213 16.52 -5.92 2.87
C LEU A 213 15.76 -5.89 4.20
N ILE A 214 14.95 -6.91 4.46
CA ILE A 214 14.06 -7.02 5.60
C ILE A 214 14.25 -8.41 6.23
N LYS A 215 14.99 -8.47 7.36
CA LYS A 215 15.41 -9.72 8.02
C LYS A 215 14.24 -10.66 8.39
N ASP A 216 13.06 -10.09 8.67
CA ASP A 216 11.86 -10.83 9.12
C ASP A 216 10.68 -10.65 8.15
N VAL A 217 10.93 -10.74 6.84
CA VAL A 217 9.85 -10.66 5.85
C VAL A 217 9.07 -11.97 5.76
N GLU A 218 7.75 -11.89 5.93
CA GLU A 218 6.85 -13.02 5.72
C GLU A 218 6.71 -13.31 4.22
N LEU A 219 6.55 -14.60 3.88
CA LEU A 219 6.42 -15.02 2.48
C LEU A 219 5.19 -14.40 1.80
N GLU A 220 4.13 -14.18 2.58
CA GLU A 220 2.93 -13.50 2.11
C GLU A 220 3.17 -12.02 1.75
N ASP A 221 4.02 -11.32 2.50
CA ASP A 221 4.37 -9.93 2.22
C ASP A 221 5.23 -9.81 0.95
N CYS A 222 6.11 -10.77 0.71
CA CYS A 222 6.87 -10.87 -0.54
C CYS A 222 5.95 -11.11 -1.75
N ALA A 223 5.01 -12.05 -1.63
CA ALA A 223 4.07 -12.34 -2.71
C ALA A 223 3.14 -11.14 -3.01
N ASP A 224 2.71 -10.44 -1.96
CA ASP A 224 1.92 -9.23 -2.05
C ASP A 224 2.67 -8.10 -2.77
N ALA A 225 3.91 -7.85 -2.37
CA ALA A 225 4.80 -6.88 -3.00
C ALA A 225 5.02 -7.15 -4.49
N TYR A 226 5.20 -8.44 -4.84
CA TYR A 226 5.36 -8.87 -6.21
C TYR A 226 4.11 -8.55 -7.05
N ALA A 227 2.92 -8.92 -6.55
CA ALA A 227 1.66 -8.72 -7.26
C ALA A 227 1.35 -7.23 -7.51
N GLN A 228 1.56 -6.38 -6.50
CA GLN A 228 1.35 -4.94 -6.62
C GLN A 228 2.35 -4.29 -7.58
N THR A 229 3.63 -4.68 -7.52
CA THR A 229 4.70 -4.18 -8.40
C THR A 229 4.41 -4.50 -9.87
N ILE A 230 4.03 -5.74 -10.16
CA ILE A 230 3.67 -6.16 -11.52
C ILE A 230 2.46 -5.40 -12.02
N THR A 231 1.39 -5.34 -11.22
CA THR A 231 0.12 -4.72 -11.65
C THR A 231 0.29 -3.23 -11.94
N TYR A 232 0.93 -2.49 -11.05
CA TYR A 232 1.14 -1.05 -11.23
C TYR A 232 2.20 -0.73 -12.28
N GLY A 233 3.30 -1.52 -12.34
CA GLY A 233 4.29 -1.35 -13.39
C GLY A 233 3.69 -1.59 -14.78
N LEU A 234 2.83 -2.61 -14.95
CA LEU A 234 2.13 -2.85 -16.22
C LEU A 234 1.16 -1.72 -16.58
N PHE A 235 0.48 -1.13 -15.60
CA PHE A 235 -0.33 0.06 -15.82
C PHE A 235 0.49 1.23 -16.40
N LEU A 236 1.70 1.47 -15.86
CA LEU A 236 2.60 2.50 -16.39
C LEU A 236 3.18 2.14 -17.75
N ALA A 237 3.56 0.87 -17.95
CA ALA A 237 4.01 0.38 -19.25
C ALA A 237 2.92 0.58 -20.31
N LYS A 238 1.66 0.29 -19.99
CA LYS A 238 0.51 0.49 -20.88
C LYS A 238 0.35 1.97 -21.23
N ARG A 239 0.56 2.89 -20.28
CA ARG A 239 0.48 4.33 -20.55
C ARG A 239 1.58 4.81 -21.49
N SER A 240 2.79 4.31 -21.31
CA SER A 240 3.93 4.63 -22.19
C SER A 240 3.82 3.96 -23.57
N CYS A 241 3.02 2.90 -23.68
CA CYS A 241 2.77 2.17 -24.92
C CYS A 241 1.63 2.80 -25.73
N ARG A 242 1.89 3.19 -26.98
CA ARG A 242 0.86 3.73 -27.90
C ARG A 242 -0.07 2.66 -28.48
N GLY A 243 0.27 1.39 -28.34
CA GLY A 243 -0.44 0.26 -28.96
C GLY A 243 -1.02 -0.71 -27.94
N LYS A 244 -1.11 -1.98 -28.35
CA LYS A 244 -1.38 -3.08 -27.41
C LYS A 244 -0.10 -3.38 -26.64
N LEU A 245 -0.21 -3.37 -25.31
CA LEU A 245 0.85 -3.84 -24.44
C LEU A 245 0.93 -5.36 -24.57
N ASP A 246 2.16 -5.88 -24.57
CA ASP A 246 2.45 -7.31 -24.59
C ASP A 246 3.49 -7.64 -23.51
N ARG A 247 3.36 -8.79 -22.85
CA ARG A 247 4.21 -9.18 -21.71
C ARG A 247 5.70 -9.24 -22.07
N ARG A 248 6.05 -9.68 -23.28
CA ARG A 248 7.44 -9.77 -23.76
C ARG A 248 8.05 -8.40 -24.02
N THR A 249 7.21 -7.40 -24.31
CA THR A 249 7.64 -6.02 -24.61
C THR A 249 7.44 -5.05 -23.45
N ALA A 250 6.74 -5.45 -22.38
CA ALA A 250 6.38 -4.58 -21.27
C ALA A 250 7.59 -3.92 -20.60
N SER A 251 8.70 -4.67 -20.49
CA SER A 251 9.96 -4.17 -19.93
C SER A 251 10.55 -2.97 -20.69
N TYR A 252 10.29 -2.81 -21.99
CA TYR A 252 10.78 -1.66 -22.76
C TYR A 252 10.09 -0.34 -22.40
N TYR A 253 8.90 -0.42 -21.82
CA TYR A 253 8.10 0.75 -21.43
C TYR A 253 8.27 1.13 -19.96
N ILE A 254 9.06 0.36 -19.22
CA ILE A 254 9.46 0.66 -17.85
C ILE A 254 10.76 1.47 -17.86
N PRO A 255 10.87 2.53 -17.03
CA PRO A 255 12.11 3.28 -16.90
C PRO A 255 13.30 2.41 -16.49
N LYS A 256 14.46 2.63 -17.13
CA LYS A 256 15.67 1.81 -16.93
C LYS A 256 16.34 2.01 -15.56
N ASN A 257 15.97 3.07 -14.86
CA ASN A 257 16.68 3.68 -13.74
C ASN A 257 16.27 3.14 -12.36
N VAL A 258 15.40 2.13 -12.32
CA VAL A 258 14.99 1.46 -11.09
C VAL A 258 15.36 -0.01 -11.16
N GLY A 259 16.53 -0.36 -10.62
CA GLY A 259 17.17 -1.68 -10.79
C GLY A 259 16.26 -2.85 -10.41
N VAL A 260 15.62 -2.77 -9.23
CA VAL A 260 14.68 -3.80 -8.73
C VAL A 260 13.48 -3.97 -9.67
N ILE A 261 12.83 -2.87 -10.08
CA ILE A 261 11.65 -2.92 -10.96
C ILE A 261 12.03 -3.46 -12.33
N LYS A 262 13.12 -2.98 -12.91
CA LYS A 262 13.61 -3.45 -14.21
C LYS A 262 13.86 -4.95 -14.20
N ARG A 263 14.50 -5.48 -13.15
CA ARG A 263 14.77 -6.92 -13.04
C ARG A 263 13.48 -7.73 -12.97
N ILE A 264 12.48 -7.28 -12.22
CA ILE A 264 11.15 -7.91 -12.19
C ILE A 264 10.52 -7.94 -13.59
N PHE A 265 10.54 -6.81 -14.30
CA PHE A 265 9.94 -6.72 -15.62
C PHE A 265 10.70 -7.50 -16.70
N LEU A 266 12.02 -7.62 -16.58
CA LEU A 266 12.81 -8.52 -17.43
C LEU A 266 12.45 -9.98 -17.16
N ASN A 267 12.25 -10.37 -15.90
CA ASN A 267 11.89 -11.74 -15.51
C ASN A 267 10.53 -12.15 -16.09
N ILE A 268 9.50 -11.28 -16.02
CA ILE A 268 8.19 -11.61 -16.61
C ILE A 268 8.20 -11.64 -18.13
N SER A 269 9.15 -10.96 -18.79
CA SER A 269 9.32 -10.97 -20.24
C SER A 269 10.05 -12.22 -20.75
N GLY A 270 10.70 -12.98 -19.86
CA GLY A 270 11.47 -14.19 -20.20
C GLY A 270 10.59 -15.37 -20.65
N GLU A 271 11.17 -16.25 -21.48
CA GLU A 271 10.50 -17.48 -21.94
C GLU A 271 10.39 -18.54 -20.84
N GLU A 272 11.29 -18.51 -19.85
CA GLU A 272 11.30 -19.39 -18.68
C GLU A 272 10.39 -18.89 -17.53
N PHE A 273 9.58 -17.85 -17.76
CA PHE A 273 8.67 -17.33 -16.73
C PHE A 273 7.60 -18.36 -16.35
N PRO A 274 7.31 -18.57 -15.04
CA PRO A 274 6.42 -19.65 -14.59
C PRO A 274 5.04 -19.66 -15.28
N PRO A 275 4.67 -20.74 -15.99
CA PRO A 275 3.40 -20.82 -16.72
C PRO A 275 2.14 -20.69 -15.85
N ASN A 276 2.22 -21.08 -14.57
CA ASN A 276 1.16 -20.89 -13.58
C ASN A 276 0.91 -19.44 -13.18
N ILE A 277 1.81 -18.53 -13.53
CA ILE A 277 1.68 -17.10 -13.23
C ILE A 277 1.58 -16.27 -14.51
N SER A 278 2.21 -16.70 -15.61
CA SER A 278 2.18 -15.97 -16.88
C SER A 278 0.77 -15.62 -17.35
N TRP A 279 -0.19 -16.54 -17.19
CA TRP A 279 -1.56 -16.34 -17.66
C TRP A 279 -2.31 -15.22 -16.92
N ILE A 280 -2.08 -15.04 -15.61
CA ILE A 280 -2.74 -13.98 -14.83
C ILE A 280 -2.10 -12.62 -15.13
N VAL A 281 -0.79 -12.61 -15.40
CA VAL A 281 -0.08 -11.43 -15.89
C VAL A 281 -0.59 -11.02 -17.27
N ASP A 282 -0.79 -11.98 -18.17
CA ASP A 282 -1.40 -11.74 -19.48
C ASP A 282 -2.85 -11.23 -19.34
N ASP A 283 -3.62 -11.73 -18.38
CA ASP A 283 -4.98 -11.24 -18.09
C ASP A 283 -5.01 -9.80 -17.56
N ILE A 284 -4.06 -9.42 -16.71
CA ILE A 284 -3.85 -8.02 -16.30
C ILE A 284 -3.58 -7.13 -17.53
N ILE A 285 -2.74 -7.60 -18.46
CA ILE A 285 -2.43 -6.89 -19.71
C ILE A 285 -3.68 -6.76 -20.60
N ASP A 286 -4.52 -7.79 -20.69
CA ASP A 286 -5.77 -7.76 -21.44
C ASP A 286 -6.72 -6.68 -20.91
N ILE A 287 -6.87 -6.57 -19.59
CA ILE A 287 -7.68 -5.52 -18.94
C ILE A 287 -7.11 -4.13 -19.24
N LEU A 288 -5.80 -3.97 -19.12
CA LEU A 288 -5.12 -2.71 -19.46
C LEU A 288 -5.27 -2.36 -20.94
N ASN A 289 -5.30 -3.34 -21.84
CA ASN A 289 -5.52 -3.14 -23.26
C ASN A 289 -6.97 -2.81 -23.61
N ALA A 290 -7.94 -3.29 -22.83
CA ALA A 290 -9.35 -2.93 -22.97
C ALA A 290 -9.68 -1.55 -22.37
N ALA A 291 -8.81 -1.04 -21.50
CA ALA A 291 -8.96 0.28 -20.90
C ALA A 291 -8.58 1.41 -21.86
N LYS A 292 -9.47 2.39 -22.00
CA LYS A 292 -9.16 3.65 -22.68
C LYS A 292 -8.48 4.62 -21.73
N LEU A 293 -7.20 4.37 -21.44
CA LEU A 293 -6.45 5.13 -20.45
C LEU A 293 -6.51 6.65 -20.69
N GLU A 294 -6.38 7.14 -21.92
CA GLU A 294 -6.48 8.58 -22.19
C GLU A 294 -7.84 9.16 -21.77
N GLU A 295 -8.95 8.47 -22.03
CA GLU A 295 -10.28 8.91 -21.60
C GLU A 295 -10.44 8.85 -20.08
N ILE A 296 -9.91 7.79 -19.44
CA ILE A 296 -9.93 7.61 -17.98
C ILE A 296 -9.18 8.77 -17.31
N LEU A 297 -7.94 9.02 -17.72
CA LEU A 297 -7.08 10.05 -17.14
C LEU A 297 -7.69 11.45 -17.35
N ASN A 298 -8.22 11.74 -18.54
CA ASN A 298 -8.90 13.02 -18.83
C ASN A 298 -10.19 13.24 -18.00
N LYS A 299 -10.91 12.17 -17.65
CA LYS A 299 -12.13 12.28 -16.82
C LYS A 299 -11.80 12.52 -15.34
N ILE A 300 -10.67 12.00 -14.86
CA ILE A 300 -10.20 12.29 -13.49
C ILE A 300 -9.97 13.81 -13.33
N ASP A 301 -9.39 14.46 -14.33
CA ASP A 301 -9.14 15.91 -14.33
C ASP A 301 -10.42 16.77 -14.24
N LYS A 302 -11.56 16.29 -14.78
CA LYS A 302 -12.80 17.08 -14.91
C LYS A 302 -13.73 17.04 -13.68
N ARG A 303 -13.55 16.10 -12.73
CA ARG A 303 -14.42 15.94 -11.54
C ARG A 303 -14.23 17.02 -10.44
N GLY A 304 -13.84 18.24 -10.80
CA GLY A 304 -13.55 19.31 -9.84
C GLY A 304 -12.24 19.14 -9.05
N LYS A 305 -11.44 18.12 -9.41
CA LYS A 305 -10.11 17.81 -8.87
C LYS A 305 -9.02 18.17 -9.90
N LYS A 306 -9.11 19.34 -10.52
CA LYS A 306 -8.21 19.83 -11.60
C LYS A 306 -6.71 19.77 -11.25
N ASP A 307 -6.39 19.65 -9.96
CA ASP A 307 -5.03 19.68 -9.46
C ASP A 307 -4.50 18.31 -9.03
N LYS A 308 -5.20 17.20 -9.35
CA LYS A 308 -4.75 15.83 -9.00
C LYS A 308 -4.17 15.12 -10.21
N ASP A 309 -2.98 14.56 -10.06
CA ASP A 309 -2.42 13.64 -11.05
C ASP A 309 -3.30 12.39 -11.18
N PRO A 310 -3.85 12.09 -12.38
CA PRO A 310 -4.71 10.94 -12.58
C PRO A 310 -4.11 9.59 -12.20
N ILE A 311 -2.78 9.43 -12.23
CA ILE A 311 -2.13 8.19 -11.79
C ILE A 311 -2.20 8.01 -10.29
N ILE A 312 -1.95 9.10 -9.55
CA ILE A 312 -1.94 9.07 -8.09
C ILE A 312 -3.31 8.62 -7.59
N PHE A 313 -4.36 9.20 -8.16
CA PHE A 313 -5.74 8.84 -7.86
C PHE A 313 -6.05 7.39 -8.24
N PHE A 314 -5.59 6.93 -9.41
CA PHE A 314 -5.77 5.54 -9.83
C PHE A 314 -5.13 4.52 -8.88
N TYR A 315 -3.91 4.79 -8.43
CA TYR A 315 -3.22 3.90 -7.49
C TYR A 315 -3.90 3.87 -6.11
N GLU A 316 -4.34 5.03 -5.61
CA GLU A 316 -5.13 5.12 -4.38
C GLU A 316 -6.40 4.27 -4.47
N ASP A 317 -7.15 4.40 -5.57
CA ASP A 317 -8.35 3.60 -5.82
C ASP A 317 -7.99 2.10 -5.91
N PHE A 318 -6.94 1.74 -6.64
CA PHE A 318 -6.48 0.34 -6.73
C PHE A 318 -6.18 -0.26 -5.35
N LEU A 319 -5.39 0.42 -4.53
CA LEU A 319 -5.09 -0.02 -3.17
C LEU A 319 -6.34 -0.08 -2.30
N ASN A 320 -7.30 0.83 -2.52
CA ASN A 320 -8.56 0.82 -1.79
C ASN A 320 -9.32 -0.50 -1.97
N TYR A 321 -9.35 -1.03 -3.18
CA TYR A 321 -10.01 -2.30 -3.49
C TYR A 321 -9.14 -3.53 -3.23
N TYR A 322 -7.82 -3.37 -3.30
CA TYR A 322 -6.85 -4.46 -3.15
C TYR A 322 -6.71 -4.92 -1.70
N GLU A 323 -6.28 -4.09 -0.74
CA GLU A 323 -6.16 -4.50 0.67
C GLU A 323 -6.52 -3.35 1.63
N PRO A 324 -7.82 -3.21 2.02
CA PRO A 324 -8.25 -2.13 2.90
C PRO A 324 -7.82 -2.29 4.36
N GLU A 325 -7.72 -3.52 4.88
CA GLU A 325 -7.44 -3.77 6.30
C GLU A 325 -5.94 -3.64 6.66
N LYS A 326 -5.04 -4.16 5.81
CA LYS A 326 -3.57 -4.07 6.01
C LYS A 326 -3.06 -2.63 6.17
N ARG A 327 -3.79 -1.65 5.60
CA ARG A 327 -3.51 -0.21 5.74
C ARG A 327 -3.80 0.33 7.13
N LYS A 328 -4.88 -0.13 7.77
CA LYS A 328 -5.22 0.25 9.14
C LYS A 328 -4.21 -0.35 10.12
N ASP A 329 -3.85 -1.61 9.91
CA ASP A 329 -2.95 -2.35 10.79
C ASP A 329 -1.52 -1.77 10.82
N LEU A 330 -1.03 -1.25 9.69
CA LEU A 330 0.29 -0.63 9.59
C LEU A 330 0.31 0.86 9.97
N GLY A 331 -0.84 1.49 10.20
CA GLY A 331 -0.93 2.92 10.54
C GLY A 331 -0.39 3.87 9.45
N VAL A 332 -0.27 3.40 8.20
CA VAL A 332 0.26 4.16 7.05
C VAL A 332 -0.91 4.70 6.22
N TYR A 333 -1.10 6.02 6.26
CA TYR A 333 -2.17 6.71 5.53
C TYR A 333 -1.63 7.55 4.39
N TYR A 334 -2.31 7.51 3.25
CA TYR A 334 -1.97 8.41 2.15
C TYR A 334 -2.22 9.86 2.57
N THR A 335 -1.19 10.70 2.43
CA THR A 335 -1.26 12.11 2.80
C THR A 335 -2.02 12.91 1.76
N PRO A 336 -3.19 13.51 2.10
CA PRO A 336 -3.95 14.31 1.15
C PRO A 336 -3.09 15.42 0.56
N ARG A 337 -3.12 15.57 -0.78
CA ARG A 337 -2.35 16.60 -1.49
C ARG A 337 -2.46 18.00 -0.88
N PRO A 338 -3.63 18.50 -0.44
CA PRO A 338 -3.72 19.84 0.15
C PRO A 338 -2.87 20.00 1.42
N VAL A 339 -2.78 18.96 2.25
CA VAL A 339 -1.90 18.93 3.42
C VAL A 339 -0.43 19.03 2.98
N VAL A 340 -0.03 18.20 2.03
CA VAL A 340 1.35 18.18 1.50
C VAL A 340 1.70 19.54 0.86
N ASN A 341 0.78 20.11 0.08
CA ASN A 341 0.91 21.43 -0.53
C ASN A 341 1.17 22.50 0.52
N PHE A 342 0.37 22.56 1.59
CA PHE A 342 0.56 23.54 2.65
C PHE A 342 1.96 23.43 3.27
N ILE A 343 2.39 22.21 3.62
CA ILE A 343 3.71 21.96 4.24
C ILE A 343 4.84 22.36 3.27
N VAL A 344 4.83 21.84 2.05
CA VAL A 344 5.91 22.06 1.08
C VAL A 344 6.03 23.53 0.68
N ASN A 345 4.92 24.22 0.41
CA ASN A 345 4.96 25.64 0.07
C ASN A 345 5.38 26.52 1.26
N SER A 346 5.01 26.11 2.48
CA SER A 346 5.47 26.78 3.70
C SER A 346 6.98 26.63 3.89
N VAL A 347 7.51 25.40 3.76
CA VAL A 347 8.95 25.12 3.80
C VAL A 347 9.70 25.89 2.70
N HIS A 348 9.17 25.90 1.48
CA HIS A 348 9.74 26.66 0.37
C HIS A 348 9.85 28.17 0.70
N SER A 349 8.81 28.75 1.29
CA SER A 349 8.84 30.15 1.74
C SER A 349 9.83 30.39 2.88
N ILE A 350 9.89 29.48 3.87
CA ILE A 350 10.84 29.53 4.98
C ILE A 350 12.28 29.54 4.47
N LEU A 351 12.62 28.67 3.52
CA LEU A 351 13.96 28.62 2.92
C LEU A 351 14.36 29.97 2.30
N LYS A 352 13.41 30.63 1.61
CA LYS A 352 13.64 31.94 0.99
C LYS A 352 13.78 33.07 2.01
N LYS A 353 12.98 33.06 3.08
CA LYS A 353 12.91 34.17 4.05
C LYS A 353 13.91 34.07 5.21
N HIS A 354 14.28 32.85 5.59
CA HIS A 354 15.03 32.61 6.82
C HIS A 354 16.39 31.96 6.58
N PHE A 355 16.59 31.26 5.46
CA PHE A 355 17.84 30.51 5.17
C PHE A 355 18.63 31.07 3.98
N ASP A 356 18.28 32.26 3.49
CA ASP A 356 18.92 32.92 2.34
C ASP A 356 18.98 32.05 1.07
N LYS A 357 18.02 31.15 0.89
CA LYS A 357 17.90 30.28 -0.29
C LYS A 357 16.93 30.91 -1.27
N SER A 358 17.40 31.81 -2.13
CA SER A 358 16.56 32.62 -3.02
C SER A 358 15.65 31.80 -3.94
N LEU A 359 16.09 30.60 -4.34
CA LEU A 359 15.32 29.62 -5.14
C LEU A 359 14.52 28.62 -4.28
N GLY A 360 14.51 28.80 -2.96
CA GLY A 360 13.87 27.89 -2.00
C GLY A 360 14.34 26.45 -2.21
N LEU A 361 13.38 25.55 -2.48
CA LEU A 361 13.63 24.13 -2.73
C LEU A 361 14.45 23.82 -4.00
N ALA A 362 14.67 24.78 -4.91
CA ALA A 362 15.48 24.58 -6.11
C ALA A 362 16.94 25.08 -5.95
N ASP A 363 17.32 25.52 -4.76
CA ASP A 363 18.67 25.96 -4.42
C ASP A 363 19.59 24.76 -4.18
N ASP A 364 20.75 24.71 -4.83
CA ASP A 364 21.62 23.51 -4.86
C ASP A 364 22.12 23.06 -3.49
N SER A 365 22.18 23.99 -2.54
CA SER A 365 22.63 23.74 -1.17
C SER A 365 21.55 23.09 -0.29
N VAL A 366 20.30 23.00 -0.76
CA VAL A 366 19.19 22.42 0.00
C VAL A 366 19.21 20.90 -0.11
N ASN A 367 19.32 20.23 1.03
CA ASN A 367 19.18 18.78 1.13
C ASN A 367 17.88 18.45 1.87
N VAL A 368 17.06 17.59 1.27
CA VAL A 368 15.74 17.22 1.76
C VAL A 368 15.70 15.74 2.10
N LEU A 369 15.12 15.40 3.24
CA LEU A 369 14.83 14.02 3.64
C LEU A 369 13.34 13.85 3.92
N ASP A 370 12.72 12.86 3.29
CA ASP A 370 11.47 12.29 3.76
C ASP A 370 11.75 10.95 4.46
N PRO A 371 11.67 10.90 5.80
CA PRO A 371 12.03 9.71 6.56
C PRO A 371 10.97 8.59 6.46
N ALA A 372 9.79 8.86 5.92
CA ALA A 372 8.71 7.90 5.75
C ALA A 372 7.95 8.24 4.46
N ILE A 373 8.65 8.09 3.33
CA ILE A 373 8.22 8.66 2.05
C ILE A 373 6.92 8.07 1.50
N GLY A 374 6.56 6.85 1.92
CA GLY A 374 5.37 6.17 1.42
C GLY A 374 5.43 6.07 -0.10
N THR A 375 4.33 6.45 -0.74
CA THR A 375 4.21 6.44 -2.21
C THR A 375 4.87 7.64 -2.90
N GLY A 376 5.70 8.44 -2.20
CA GLY A 376 6.42 9.56 -2.81
C GLY A 376 5.62 10.84 -3.01
N THR A 377 4.50 11.04 -2.30
CA THR A 377 3.65 12.23 -2.50
C THR A 377 4.35 13.53 -2.10
N PHE A 378 5.06 13.57 -0.97
CA PHE A 378 5.86 14.74 -0.58
C PHE A 378 6.91 15.07 -1.63
N PHE A 379 7.63 14.08 -2.13
CA PHE A 379 8.65 14.27 -3.17
C PHE A 379 8.06 14.79 -4.47
N TRP A 380 6.93 14.21 -4.90
CA TRP A 380 6.23 14.65 -6.10
C TRP A 380 5.85 16.14 -6.04
N ILE A 381 5.27 16.59 -4.91
CA ILE A 381 4.91 18.00 -4.71
C ILE A 381 6.15 18.88 -4.58
N THR A 382 7.18 18.41 -3.86
CA THR A 382 8.44 19.14 -3.66
C THR A 382 9.16 19.41 -4.97
N PHE A 383 9.25 18.40 -5.85
CA PHE A 383 9.83 18.55 -7.19
C PHE A 383 8.99 19.50 -8.04
N LEU A 384 7.67 19.41 -7.98
CA LEU A 384 6.80 20.35 -8.69
C LEU A 384 6.99 21.79 -8.24
N VAL A 385 7.10 22.05 -6.93
CA VAL A 385 7.33 23.39 -6.40
C VAL A 385 8.70 23.90 -6.84
N ALA A 386 9.75 23.07 -6.75
CA ALA A 386 11.10 23.44 -7.21
C ALA A 386 11.15 23.75 -8.72
N LEU A 387 10.58 22.88 -9.56
CA LEU A 387 10.52 23.07 -11.01
C LEU A 387 9.62 24.25 -11.41
N GLY A 388 8.51 24.43 -10.69
CA GLY A 388 7.61 25.57 -10.82
C GLY A 388 8.32 26.89 -10.52
N GLU A 389 9.12 26.95 -9.44
CA GLU A 389 9.92 28.13 -9.10
C GLU A 389 10.90 28.49 -10.21
N LEU A 390 11.67 27.53 -10.72
CA LEU A 390 12.59 27.74 -11.85
C LEU A 390 11.84 28.28 -13.09
N LYS A 391 10.68 27.69 -13.40
CA LYS A 391 9.84 28.14 -14.53
C LYS A 391 9.33 29.57 -14.34
N ASN A 392 8.90 29.91 -13.12
CA ASN A 392 8.34 31.22 -12.79
C ASN A 392 9.41 32.32 -12.78
N GLN A 393 10.65 31.99 -12.38
CA GLN A 393 11.79 32.91 -12.46
C GLN A 393 12.41 33.04 -13.87
N GLY A 394 11.82 32.40 -14.89
CA GLY A 394 12.34 32.44 -16.26
C GLY A 394 13.57 31.55 -16.49
N LEU A 395 13.94 30.71 -15.53
CA LEU A 395 15.12 29.83 -15.53
C LEU A 395 14.86 28.50 -16.24
N ARG A 396 14.06 28.49 -17.31
CA ARG A 396 13.69 27.24 -18.02
C ARG A 396 14.90 26.51 -18.62
N GLY A 397 15.92 27.26 -19.04
CA GLY A 397 17.12 26.70 -19.68
C GLY A 397 17.98 25.81 -18.76
N ILE A 398 17.85 25.95 -17.44
CA ILE A 398 18.62 25.16 -16.46
C ILE A 398 17.78 24.07 -15.78
N ILE A 399 16.51 23.86 -16.18
CA ILE A 399 15.65 22.87 -15.54
C ILE A 399 16.25 21.47 -15.60
N PHE A 400 16.77 21.04 -16.75
CA PHE A 400 17.36 19.71 -16.89
C PHE A 400 18.62 19.54 -16.06
N ASP A 401 19.47 20.58 -16.02
CA ASP A 401 20.65 20.62 -15.15
C ASP A 401 20.26 20.53 -13.67
N LYS A 402 19.22 21.26 -13.24
CA LYS A 402 18.70 21.20 -11.88
C LYS A 402 18.09 19.85 -11.52
N ILE A 403 17.42 19.18 -12.45
CA ILE A 403 16.93 17.82 -12.22
C ILE A 403 18.11 16.89 -11.96
N GLU A 404 19.10 16.89 -12.85
CA GLU A 404 20.26 15.99 -12.81
C GLU A 404 21.16 16.24 -11.60
N ASN A 405 21.54 17.49 -11.37
CA ASN A 405 22.59 17.85 -10.43
C ASN A 405 22.10 18.22 -9.03
N HIS A 406 20.79 18.38 -8.85
CA HIS A 406 20.20 18.75 -7.56
C HIS A 406 19.03 17.85 -7.17
N LEU A 407 17.93 17.80 -7.93
CA LEU A 407 16.74 17.04 -7.52
C LEU A 407 17.03 15.53 -7.39
N LEU A 408 17.78 14.94 -8.31
CA LEU A 408 18.19 13.54 -8.26
C LEU A 408 19.36 13.26 -7.32
N LYS A 409 20.00 14.28 -6.74
CA LYS A 409 21.19 14.11 -5.89
C LYS A 409 20.95 14.46 -4.43
N HIS A 410 20.11 15.44 -4.12
CA HIS A 410 19.97 16.05 -2.79
C HIS A 410 18.60 15.81 -2.12
N PHE A 411 17.76 14.95 -2.69
CA PHE A 411 16.45 14.59 -2.13
C PHE A 411 16.41 13.10 -1.79
N TYR A 412 16.40 12.78 -0.50
CA TYR A 412 16.48 11.42 0.04
C TYR A 412 15.15 10.94 0.61
N GLY A 413 14.69 9.75 0.24
CA GLY A 413 13.48 9.13 0.79
C GLY A 413 13.77 7.80 1.44
N PHE A 414 13.19 7.53 2.61
CA PHE A 414 13.24 6.21 3.26
C PHE A 414 11.86 5.60 3.34
N GLU A 415 11.78 4.32 3.00
CA GLU A 415 10.56 3.53 3.09
C GLU A 415 10.88 2.15 3.64
N ILE A 416 10.04 1.60 4.51
CA ILE A 416 10.22 0.25 5.05
C ILE A 416 9.48 -0.81 4.21
N LEU A 417 8.39 -0.42 3.54
CA LEU A 417 7.55 -1.29 2.72
C LEU A 417 7.97 -1.24 1.24
N ILE A 418 8.26 -2.41 0.69
CA ILE A 418 8.69 -2.57 -0.71
C ILE A 418 7.67 -2.01 -1.71
N THR A 419 6.36 -2.17 -1.46
CA THR A 419 5.33 -1.67 -2.37
C THR A 419 5.40 -0.13 -2.47
N PRO A 420 5.18 0.67 -1.42
CA PRO A 420 5.33 2.13 -1.50
C PRO A 420 6.69 2.58 -2.07
N TYR A 421 7.79 1.87 -1.76
CA TYR A 421 9.12 2.12 -2.34
C TYR A 421 9.09 2.05 -3.88
N VAL A 422 8.57 0.97 -4.46
CA VAL A 422 8.46 0.80 -5.92
C VAL A 422 7.59 1.89 -6.54
N ILE A 423 6.48 2.22 -5.89
CA ILE A 423 5.51 3.20 -6.38
C ILE A 423 6.07 4.61 -6.39
N SER A 424 6.83 4.98 -5.36
CA SER A 424 7.46 6.30 -5.27
C SER A 424 8.43 6.54 -6.43
N HIS A 425 9.27 5.56 -6.77
CA HIS A 425 10.17 5.61 -7.91
C HIS A 425 9.42 5.85 -9.21
N LEU A 426 8.41 5.02 -9.46
CA LEU A 426 7.59 5.09 -10.67
C LEU A 426 6.86 6.43 -10.80
N LYS A 427 6.32 6.98 -9.70
CA LYS A 427 5.64 8.30 -9.68
C LYS A 427 6.61 9.45 -9.96
N ILE A 428 7.79 9.44 -9.36
CA ILE A 428 8.80 10.48 -9.57
C ILE A 428 9.36 10.41 -11.00
N THR A 429 9.59 9.21 -11.53
CA THR A 429 9.99 9.04 -12.92
C THR A 429 8.95 9.60 -13.88
N ASP A 430 7.68 9.27 -13.69
CA ASP A 430 6.61 9.80 -14.52
C ASP A 430 6.55 11.34 -14.48
N LEU A 431 6.67 11.92 -13.27
CA LEU A 431 6.73 13.36 -13.11
C LEU A 431 7.84 13.98 -13.96
N LEU A 432 9.07 13.48 -13.83
CA LEU A 432 10.22 14.03 -14.54
C LEU A 432 10.11 13.86 -16.07
N GLN A 433 9.52 12.75 -16.53
CA GLN A 433 9.22 12.55 -17.95
C GLN A 433 8.21 13.56 -18.50
N ARG A 434 7.20 13.96 -17.71
CA ARG A 434 6.25 15.03 -18.09
C ARG A 434 6.93 16.40 -18.20
N TRP A 435 7.99 16.61 -17.45
CA TRP A 435 8.88 17.77 -17.58
C TRP A 435 9.92 17.59 -18.70
N HIS A 436 9.75 16.59 -19.57
CA HIS A 436 10.60 16.27 -20.72
C HIS A 436 12.03 15.85 -20.37
N TYR A 437 12.27 15.47 -19.12
CA TYR A 437 13.57 14.92 -18.73
C TYR A 437 13.71 13.48 -19.22
N ARG A 438 14.84 13.19 -19.86
CA ARG A 438 15.23 11.85 -20.28
C ARG A 438 16.35 11.39 -19.36
N PHE A 439 16.08 10.34 -18.61
CA PHE A 439 17.04 9.75 -17.71
C PHE A 439 18.25 9.19 -18.48
N LYS A 440 19.45 9.49 -17.99
CA LYS A 440 20.72 8.89 -18.36
C LYS A 440 20.89 7.55 -17.66
N ASP A 441 21.90 6.77 -18.05
CA ASP A 441 22.11 5.42 -17.48
C ASP A 441 22.53 5.46 -16.00
N ASP A 442 23.13 6.56 -15.53
CA ASP A 442 23.60 6.78 -14.16
C ASP A 442 22.62 7.56 -13.27
N ASP A 443 21.53 8.10 -13.83
CA ASP A 443 20.51 8.81 -13.06
C ASP A 443 19.78 7.85 -12.10
N ARG A 444 19.67 8.24 -10.83
CA ARG A 444 18.95 7.48 -9.80
C ARG A 444 18.13 8.40 -8.92
N ILE A 445 16.90 7.99 -8.64
CA ILE A 445 16.06 8.60 -7.60
C ILE A 445 16.56 8.11 -6.24
N GLN A 446 16.88 9.00 -5.30
CA GLN A 446 17.49 8.62 -4.02
C GLN A 446 16.45 8.17 -2.98
N VAL A 447 15.64 7.17 -3.34
CA VAL A 447 14.72 6.51 -2.41
C VAL A 447 15.29 5.14 -2.04
N TYR A 448 15.25 4.79 -0.76
CA TYR A 448 15.91 3.59 -0.24
C TYR A 448 14.93 2.76 0.61
N LEU A 449 15.01 1.44 0.46
CA LEU A 449 14.26 0.51 1.31
C LEU A 449 15.00 0.30 2.63
N THR A 450 14.53 0.90 3.71
CA THR A 450 15.19 0.87 5.02
C THR A 450 14.26 1.32 6.15
N ASN A 451 14.50 0.84 7.38
CA ASN A 451 13.85 1.38 8.57
C ASN A 451 14.58 2.63 9.08
N THR A 452 13.96 3.80 8.99
CA THR A 452 14.54 5.08 9.47
C THR A 452 14.98 5.03 10.94
N LEU A 453 14.27 4.32 11.80
CA LEU A 453 14.49 4.30 13.25
C LEU A 453 15.55 3.27 13.69
N GLU A 454 16.19 2.59 12.74
CA GLU A 454 17.24 1.60 12.96
C GLU A 454 18.50 1.89 12.15
N GLN A 455 19.64 1.55 12.75
CA GLN A 455 20.93 1.55 12.08
C GLN A 455 21.16 0.17 11.47
N SER A 456 21.47 0.10 10.18
CA SER A 456 21.79 -1.16 9.51
C SER A 456 23.18 -1.65 9.94
N GLU A 457 23.30 -2.92 10.32
CA GLU A 457 24.61 -3.58 10.40
C GLU A 457 25.17 -3.79 8.98
N VAL A 458 26.41 -3.36 8.75
CA VAL A 458 27.07 -3.53 7.45
C VAL A 458 27.55 -4.98 7.34
N HIS A 459 26.89 -5.78 6.52
CA HIS A 459 27.35 -7.14 6.17
C HIS A 459 28.21 -7.12 4.89
N ASP A 460 29.11 -8.09 4.74
CA ASP A 460 29.93 -8.25 3.54
C ASP A 460 29.05 -8.47 2.29
N PRO A 461 29.38 -7.85 1.14
CA PRO A 461 28.54 -7.91 -0.05
C PRO A 461 28.49 -9.30 -0.66
N LEU A 462 27.29 -9.89 -0.73
CA LEU A 462 27.05 -11.11 -1.51
C LEU A 462 27.20 -10.80 -3.02
N LEU A 463 27.98 -11.61 -3.73
CA LEU A 463 28.43 -11.34 -5.11
C LEU A 463 27.28 -11.15 -6.12
N PHE A 464 26.13 -11.80 -5.90
CA PHE A 464 24.96 -11.77 -6.79
C PHE A 464 24.00 -10.59 -6.53
N MET A 465 24.20 -9.84 -5.43
CA MET A 465 23.22 -8.86 -4.92
C MET A 465 23.87 -7.53 -4.46
N ARG A 466 24.95 -7.11 -5.12
CA ARG A 466 25.70 -5.88 -4.80
C ARG A 466 24.83 -4.61 -4.72
N GLU A 467 23.83 -4.50 -5.59
CA GLU A 467 22.95 -3.33 -5.67
C GLU A 467 22.21 -3.10 -4.34
N ILE A 468 21.70 -4.17 -3.73
CA ILE A 468 20.90 -4.12 -2.52
C ILE A 468 21.75 -3.81 -1.27
N THR A 469 22.91 -4.46 -1.12
CA THR A 469 23.85 -4.17 -0.03
C THR A 469 24.31 -2.71 -0.08
N GLU A 470 24.54 -2.19 -1.29
CA GLU A 470 24.92 -0.80 -1.50
C GLU A 470 23.78 0.17 -1.14
N GLU A 471 22.52 -0.16 -1.45
CA GLU A 471 21.36 0.66 -1.03
C GLU A 471 21.30 0.82 0.49
N SER A 472 21.43 -0.28 1.25
CA SER A 472 21.40 -0.24 2.72
C SER A 472 22.58 0.56 3.29
N ARG A 473 23.78 0.40 2.70
CA ARG A 473 24.98 1.15 3.10
C ARG A 473 24.81 2.65 2.89
N ILE A 474 24.35 3.07 1.70
CA ILE A 474 24.11 4.48 1.40
C ILE A 474 23.02 5.05 2.29
N ALA A 475 21.93 4.30 2.51
CA ALA A 475 20.85 4.72 3.38
C ALA A 475 21.35 4.98 4.81
N ASN A 476 22.20 4.11 5.36
CA ASN A 476 22.78 4.30 6.69
C ASN A 476 23.65 5.56 6.76
N GLN A 477 24.51 5.80 5.75
CA GLN A 477 25.31 7.03 5.66
C GLN A 477 24.45 8.30 5.63
N ILE A 478 23.32 8.27 4.91
CA ILE A 478 22.38 9.41 4.88
C ILE A 478 21.74 9.60 6.26
N LYS A 479 21.32 8.51 6.91
CA LYS A 479 20.68 8.56 8.23
C LYS A 479 21.59 9.19 9.28
N THR A 480 22.86 8.80 9.31
CA THR A 480 23.77 9.14 10.41
C THR A 480 24.64 10.36 10.12
N GLU A 481 25.24 10.43 8.93
CA GLU A 481 26.36 11.36 8.66
C GLU A 481 25.95 12.54 7.78
N LYS A 482 25.07 12.31 6.79
CA LYS A 482 24.77 13.35 5.80
C LYS A 482 24.04 14.56 6.40
N PRO A 483 24.51 15.80 6.17
CA PRO A 483 23.78 17.01 6.56
C PRO A 483 22.44 17.13 5.81
N ILE A 484 21.36 17.34 6.55
CA ILE A 484 20.00 17.50 6.01
C ILE A 484 19.46 18.83 6.52
N LEU A 485 19.06 19.71 5.60
CA LEU A 485 18.50 21.03 5.93
C LEU A 485 16.99 20.97 6.14
N VAL A 486 16.30 20.10 5.40
CA VAL A 486 14.83 20.01 5.38
C VAL A 486 14.41 18.58 5.65
N LEU A 487 13.55 18.38 6.65
CA LEU A 487 12.79 17.14 6.81
C LEU A 487 11.30 17.41 6.60
N ILE A 488 10.66 16.62 5.74
CA ILE A 488 9.22 16.72 5.45
C ILE A 488 8.61 15.32 5.42
N GLY A 489 7.32 15.18 5.68
CA GLY A 489 6.69 13.86 5.61
C GLY A 489 5.42 13.71 6.44
N ASN A 490 4.89 12.49 6.39
CA ASN A 490 3.79 12.01 7.23
C ASN A 490 4.25 10.72 7.94
N PRO A 491 4.88 10.84 9.13
CA PRO A 491 5.29 9.68 9.90
C PRO A 491 4.14 8.73 10.27
N PRO A 492 4.38 7.42 10.45
CA PRO A 492 3.34 6.47 10.86
C PRO A 492 2.84 6.72 12.30
N TYR A 493 1.57 6.37 12.57
CA TYR A 493 0.92 6.56 13.88
C TYR A 493 0.67 5.19 14.53
N SER A 494 1.49 4.81 15.51
CA SER A 494 1.37 3.52 16.21
C SER A 494 1.83 3.62 17.66
N GLY A 495 0.86 3.68 18.58
CA GLY A 495 1.12 3.75 20.02
C GLY A 495 1.75 2.48 20.60
N ILE A 496 1.52 1.31 19.97
CA ILE A 496 2.20 0.05 20.27
C ILE A 496 3.21 -0.20 19.14
N SER A 497 4.27 0.58 19.17
CA SER A 497 5.32 0.54 18.15
C SER A 497 6.04 -0.83 18.11
N ALA A 498 6.19 -1.37 16.90
CA ALA A 498 7.13 -2.47 16.62
C ALA A 498 8.61 -2.00 16.65
N ASN A 499 8.87 -0.71 16.42
CA ASN A 499 10.21 -0.10 16.40
C ASN A 499 10.81 0.07 17.81
N LYS A 500 11.35 -1.01 18.39
CA LYS A 500 11.96 -1.01 19.74
C LYS A 500 13.50 -1.03 19.70
N GLY A 501 14.09 -0.62 18.58
CA GLY A 501 15.53 -0.56 18.40
C GLY A 501 16.22 0.30 19.46
N LYS A 502 17.38 -0.16 19.95
CA LYS A 502 18.15 0.51 21.02
C LYS A 502 18.52 1.95 20.67
N TRP A 503 18.84 2.23 19.41
CA TRP A 503 19.31 3.54 18.98
C TRP A 503 18.24 4.63 19.17
N ILE A 504 17.01 4.41 18.66
CA ILE A 504 15.93 5.37 18.84
C ILE A 504 15.45 5.45 20.29
N ASP A 505 15.50 4.33 21.04
CA ASP A 505 15.16 4.32 22.47
C ASP A 505 16.16 5.14 23.30
N ASP A 506 17.45 5.04 23.00
CA ASP A 506 18.50 5.86 23.63
C ASP A 506 18.33 7.34 23.27
N LEU A 507 18.01 7.67 22.02
CA LEU A 507 17.67 9.05 21.64
C LEU A 507 16.47 9.56 22.43
N LEU A 508 15.42 8.77 22.61
CA LEU A 508 14.23 9.18 23.37
C LEU A 508 14.50 9.35 24.88
N LYS A 509 15.24 8.43 25.50
CA LYS A 509 15.38 8.35 26.96
C LYS A 509 16.62 9.02 27.52
N LYS A 510 17.76 8.91 26.84
CA LYS A 510 19.07 9.40 27.31
C LYS A 510 19.44 10.76 26.73
N GLY A 511 18.85 11.10 25.59
CA GLY A 511 19.16 12.34 24.90
C GLY A 511 20.48 12.29 24.13
N TYR A 512 21.02 13.46 23.81
CA TYR A 512 22.26 13.63 23.03
C TYR A 512 22.85 15.03 23.21
N THR A 513 24.08 15.21 22.74
CA THR A 513 24.74 16.53 22.67
C THR A 513 24.45 17.19 21.32
N ARG A 514 24.00 18.44 21.32
CA ARG A 514 23.71 19.24 20.12
C ARG A 514 25.01 19.80 19.51
N ALA A 515 24.94 20.28 18.26
CA ALA A 515 26.10 20.85 17.57
C ALA A 515 26.72 22.09 18.26
N ASP A 516 25.94 22.81 19.07
CA ASP A 516 26.40 23.94 19.87
C ASP A 516 27.00 23.55 21.23
N GLY A 517 27.09 22.25 21.53
CA GLY A 517 27.61 21.71 22.79
C GLY A 517 26.57 21.64 23.92
N SER A 518 25.35 22.16 23.72
CA SER A 518 24.28 22.02 24.71
C SER A 518 23.76 20.58 24.77
N LYS A 519 23.26 20.18 25.94
CA LYS A 519 22.72 18.84 26.15
C LYS A 519 21.20 18.82 25.97
N ASP A 520 20.70 17.78 25.35
CA ASP A 520 19.31 17.37 25.38
C ASP A 520 19.16 16.17 26.31
N ASP A 521 18.19 16.19 27.23
CA ASP A 521 17.99 15.14 28.25
C ASP A 521 16.94 14.08 27.86
N GLY A 522 16.47 14.09 26.61
CA GLY A 522 15.43 13.17 26.13
C GLY A 522 14.01 13.56 26.53
N TYR A 523 13.03 12.87 25.96
CA TYR A 523 11.60 13.14 26.15
C TYR A 523 11.04 12.63 27.48
N TYR A 524 11.79 11.76 28.16
CA TYR A 524 11.45 11.20 29.47
C TYR A 524 11.88 12.08 30.64
N THR A 525 12.43 13.26 30.34
CA THR A 525 12.87 14.26 31.32
C THR A 525 12.08 15.54 31.10
N VAL A 526 11.70 16.21 32.19
CA VAL A 526 11.13 17.57 32.17
C VAL A 526 11.67 18.38 33.34
N ASP A 527 12.08 19.62 33.11
CA ASP A 527 12.67 20.51 34.13
C ASP A 527 13.83 19.84 34.91
N GLY A 528 14.62 19.02 34.21
CA GLY A 528 15.74 18.24 34.78
C GLY A 528 15.34 17.03 35.64
N LYS A 529 14.06 16.62 35.62
CA LYS A 529 13.55 15.46 36.38
C LYS A 529 12.89 14.43 35.48
N SER A 530 13.05 13.15 35.81
CA SER A 530 12.39 12.07 35.09
C SER A 530 10.86 12.13 35.24
N LEU A 531 10.15 11.72 34.20
CA LEU A 531 8.71 11.47 34.26
C LEU A 531 8.44 10.19 35.07
N GLU A 532 7.60 10.30 36.11
CA GLU A 532 7.27 9.18 37.01
C GLU A 532 5.93 8.50 36.65
N GLU A 533 5.24 8.96 35.60
CA GLU A 533 3.98 8.37 35.17
C GLU A 533 4.15 6.94 34.65
N ARG A 534 3.23 6.06 35.07
CA ARG A 534 3.24 4.64 34.69
C ARG A 534 2.94 4.37 33.22
N LYS A 535 2.14 5.23 32.57
CA LYS A 535 1.75 5.11 31.16
C LYS A 535 2.23 6.34 30.38
N LEU A 536 3.29 6.17 29.60
CA LEU A 536 3.87 7.20 28.74
C LEU A 536 3.68 6.79 27.28
N TRP A 537 2.95 7.60 26.51
CA TRP A 537 2.74 7.40 25.07
C TRP A 537 3.87 7.98 24.21
N LEU A 538 5.05 8.17 24.79
CA LEU A 538 6.25 8.71 24.13
C LEU A 538 6.93 7.69 23.18
N GLN A 539 6.47 6.45 23.17
CA GLN A 539 6.94 5.38 22.29
C GLN A 539 6.16 5.28 20.99
N ASP A 540 5.15 6.14 20.78
CA ASP A 540 4.42 6.19 19.52
C ASP A 540 5.39 6.52 18.37
N ASP A 541 5.23 5.87 17.22
CA ASP A 541 6.14 6.02 16.09
C ASP A 541 6.24 7.47 15.62
N TYR A 542 5.16 8.24 15.55
CA TYR A 542 5.26 9.65 15.12
C TYR A 542 6.16 10.48 16.05
N VAL A 543 6.22 10.13 17.35
CA VAL A 543 7.09 10.77 18.34
C VAL A 543 8.54 10.42 18.05
N LYS A 544 8.83 9.16 17.71
CA LYS A 544 10.16 8.70 17.30
C LYS A 544 10.65 9.38 16.03
N PHE A 545 9.78 9.58 15.05
CA PHE A 545 10.13 10.31 13.84
C PHE A 545 10.37 11.80 14.09
N ILE A 546 9.57 12.45 14.94
CA ILE A 546 9.87 13.82 15.40
C ILE A 546 11.21 13.85 16.13
N ARG A 547 11.50 12.85 16.99
CA ARG A 547 12.76 12.75 17.72
C ARG A 547 13.97 12.59 16.79
N TYR A 548 13.85 11.72 15.79
CA TYR A 548 14.87 11.52 14.77
C TYR A 548 15.12 12.83 13.98
N ALA A 549 14.05 13.50 13.56
CA ALA A 549 14.17 14.78 12.84
C ALA A 549 14.81 15.87 13.70
N GLN A 550 14.39 15.99 14.96
CA GLN A 550 14.98 16.91 15.93
C GLN A 550 16.48 16.64 16.11
N TRP A 551 16.85 15.37 16.33
CA TRP A 551 18.25 14.97 16.43
C TRP A 551 19.04 15.37 15.18
N LYS A 552 18.53 15.05 13.99
CA LYS A 552 19.20 15.35 12.72
C LYS A 552 19.44 16.85 12.53
N ILE A 553 18.44 17.68 12.84
CA ILE A 553 18.56 19.15 12.77
C ILE A 553 19.49 19.70 13.86
N ASP A 554 19.46 19.16 15.08
CA ASP A 554 20.37 19.59 16.15
C ASP A 554 21.83 19.23 15.86
N GLN A 555 22.09 18.11 15.19
CA GLN A 555 23.44 17.76 14.71
C GLN A 555 23.89 18.66 13.56
N ASN A 556 22.96 19.10 12.70
CA ASN A 556 23.25 20.04 11.63
C ASN A 556 23.42 21.48 12.14
N GLY A 557 22.79 21.83 13.28
CA GLY A 557 22.81 23.15 13.88
C GLY A 557 21.79 24.14 13.30
N GLU A 558 21.21 23.83 12.14
CA GLU A 558 20.14 24.60 11.50
C GLU A 558 19.25 23.70 10.63
N GLY A 559 18.04 24.17 10.34
CA GLY A 559 17.14 23.56 9.36
C GLY A 559 15.67 23.63 9.73
N VAL A 560 14.84 22.93 8.97
CA VAL A 560 13.38 22.96 9.09
C VAL A 560 12.79 21.55 9.05
N VAL A 561 11.85 21.28 9.95
CA VAL A 561 11.05 20.06 9.98
C VAL A 561 9.59 20.44 9.71
N GLY A 562 8.94 19.80 8.74
CA GLY A 562 7.52 20.00 8.42
C GLY A 562 6.78 18.68 8.35
N PHE A 563 6.04 18.33 9.41
CA PHE A 563 5.30 17.08 9.50
C PHE A 563 3.81 17.29 9.74
N ILE A 564 3.01 16.33 9.27
CA ILE A 564 1.66 16.09 9.79
C ILE A 564 1.68 14.88 10.72
N THR A 565 1.21 15.04 11.94
CA THR A 565 1.22 14.00 12.97
C THR A 565 -0.07 13.99 13.80
N ASN A 566 -0.25 12.96 14.62
CA ASN A 566 -1.28 12.95 15.66
C ASN A 566 -1.11 14.16 16.58
N HIS A 567 -2.19 14.90 16.82
CA HIS A 567 -2.16 16.14 17.60
C HIS A 567 -2.06 15.94 19.14
N SER A 568 -1.99 14.69 19.61
CA SER A 568 -1.99 14.38 21.04
C SER A 568 -0.84 15.01 21.82
N TYR A 569 0.32 15.21 21.19
CA TYR A 569 1.48 15.83 21.85
C TYR A 569 1.27 17.32 22.16
N LEU A 570 0.24 17.98 21.62
CA LEU A 570 0.01 19.40 21.83
C LEU A 570 -0.48 19.71 23.26
N ASP A 571 -1.36 18.86 23.79
CA ASP A 571 -2.09 19.11 25.04
C ASP A 571 -2.02 17.96 26.07
N ASN A 572 -1.51 16.78 25.71
CA ASN A 572 -1.46 15.66 26.64
C ASN A 572 -0.36 15.88 27.72
N PRO A 573 -0.70 15.77 29.03
CA PRO A 573 0.26 15.98 30.12
C PRO A 573 1.52 15.09 30.09
N THR A 574 1.46 13.90 29.50
CA THR A 574 2.60 12.96 29.44
C THR A 574 3.64 13.34 28.40
N PHE A 575 3.34 14.29 27.52
CA PHE A 575 4.23 14.75 26.44
C PHE A 575 5.04 16.00 26.81
N ARG A 576 5.02 16.41 28.09
CA ARG A 576 5.66 17.65 28.54
C ARG A 576 7.18 17.68 28.35
N GLY A 577 7.87 16.56 28.55
CA GLY A 577 9.30 16.45 28.28
C GLY A 577 9.64 16.58 26.79
N MET A 578 8.81 16.01 25.92
CA MET A 578 8.92 16.24 24.47
C MET A 578 8.75 17.72 24.12
N ARG A 579 7.72 18.39 24.65
CA ARG A 579 7.47 19.81 24.36
C ARG A 579 8.60 20.71 24.86
N GLU A 580 9.14 20.47 26.05
CA GLU A 580 10.31 21.18 26.56
C GLU A 580 11.54 20.96 25.67
N SER A 581 11.84 19.71 25.31
CA SER A 581 12.97 19.39 24.44
C SER A 581 12.85 20.09 23.07
N LEU A 582 11.66 20.11 22.46
CA LEU A 582 11.42 20.82 21.20
C LEU A 582 11.60 22.34 21.31
N LEU A 583 11.14 22.94 22.41
CA LEU A 583 11.37 24.35 22.75
C LEU A 583 12.86 24.68 22.88
N GLN A 584 13.65 23.76 23.43
CA GLN A 584 15.09 23.93 23.55
C GLN A 584 15.82 23.79 22.21
N SER A 585 15.32 22.99 21.28
CA SER A 585 15.96 22.78 19.97
C SER A 585 15.62 23.83 18.91
N PHE A 586 14.36 24.27 18.83
CA PHE A 586 13.86 25.08 17.72
C PHE A 586 13.61 26.54 18.09
N ASP A 587 13.88 27.45 17.16
CA ASP A 587 13.75 28.90 17.36
C ASP A 587 12.36 29.41 16.97
N ARG A 588 11.69 28.77 16.02
CA ARG A 588 10.28 29.01 15.69
C ARG A 588 9.55 27.70 15.56
N ILE A 589 8.34 27.63 16.12
CA ILE A 589 7.44 26.50 15.95
C ILE A 589 6.08 27.02 15.51
N PHE A 590 5.53 26.48 14.43
CA PHE A 590 4.19 26.76 13.95
C PHE A 590 3.34 25.48 14.05
N ILE A 591 2.20 25.58 14.73
CA ILE A 591 1.26 24.48 14.95
C ILE A 591 -0.08 24.84 14.35
N LEU A 592 -0.45 24.17 13.25
CA LEU A 592 -1.77 24.24 12.66
C LEU A 592 -2.54 22.98 13.09
N ASN A 593 -3.43 23.12 14.07
CA ASN A 593 -4.26 22.02 14.56
C ASN A 593 -5.43 21.79 13.61
N LEU A 594 -5.46 20.62 12.96
CA LEU A 594 -6.50 20.26 12.00
C LEU A 594 -7.66 19.49 12.65
N HIS A 595 -7.59 19.21 13.95
CA HIS A 595 -8.62 18.51 14.72
C HIS A 595 -9.05 17.18 14.08
N GLY A 596 -10.35 16.88 14.07
CA GLY A 596 -10.91 15.63 13.56
C GLY A 596 -10.87 14.49 14.56
N ASN A 597 -10.74 14.76 15.86
CA ASN A 597 -10.67 13.71 16.88
C ASN A 597 -12.06 13.23 17.29
N SER A 598 -12.52 12.16 16.62
CA SER A 598 -13.80 11.52 16.91
C SER A 598 -13.83 10.80 18.27
N LEU A 599 -12.69 10.35 18.79
CA LEU A 599 -12.58 9.73 20.13
C LEU A 599 -12.83 10.74 21.24
N LYS A 600 -12.33 11.98 21.07
CA LYS A 600 -12.64 13.13 21.94
C LYS A 600 -14.01 13.75 21.64
N LYS A 601 -14.73 13.27 20.61
CA LYS A 601 -16.00 13.82 20.12
C LYS A 601 -15.89 15.33 19.82
N GLU A 602 -14.78 15.73 19.22
CA GLU A 602 -14.56 17.13 18.83
C GLU A 602 -15.68 17.64 17.92
N LYS A 603 -16.03 18.92 18.11
CA LYS A 603 -16.97 19.68 17.30
C LYS A 603 -16.38 21.04 17.00
N CYS A 604 -16.84 21.64 15.91
CA CYS A 604 -16.50 23.02 15.61
C CYS A 604 -16.97 23.94 16.76
N PRO A 605 -16.32 25.09 16.99
CA PRO A 605 -16.72 26.05 18.04
C PRO A 605 -18.18 26.53 17.94
N ASP A 606 -18.76 26.50 16.73
CA ASP A 606 -20.17 26.81 16.46
C ASP A 606 -21.14 25.62 16.70
N GLY A 607 -20.62 24.49 17.18
CA GLY A 607 -21.36 23.24 17.40
C GLY A 607 -21.48 22.35 16.16
N GLY A 608 -20.96 22.79 15.00
CA GLY A 608 -20.97 22.04 13.74
C GLY A 608 -20.09 20.78 13.76
N LYS A 609 -20.26 19.95 12.71
CA LYS A 609 -19.46 18.73 12.52
C LYS A 609 -18.02 19.11 12.16
N ASP A 610 -17.07 18.56 12.89
CA ASP A 610 -15.66 18.59 12.51
C ASP A 610 -15.23 17.24 11.93
N GLU A 611 -14.53 17.27 10.80
CA GLU A 611 -14.07 16.07 10.12
C GLU A 611 -12.55 16.03 10.01
N ASN A 612 -11.98 14.85 10.21
CA ASN A 612 -10.56 14.63 10.02
C ASN A 612 -10.16 14.75 8.54
N VAL A 613 -8.95 15.22 8.28
CA VAL A 613 -8.37 15.25 6.93
C VAL A 613 -7.99 13.86 6.40
N PHE A 614 -7.90 12.86 7.27
CA PHE A 614 -7.78 11.45 6.92
C PHE A 614 -9.05 10.67 7.29
N ASP A 615 -9.19 9.44 6.80
CA ASP A 615 -10.23 8.50 7.25
C ASP A 615 -9.81 7.77 8.55
N ILE A 616 -9.50 8.55 9.60
CA ILE A 616 -9.05 8.05 10.91
C ILE A 616 -9.82 8.69 12.07
N GLN A 617 -9.66 8.12 13.27
CA GLN A 617 -10.38 8.58 14.45
C GLN A 617 -9.62 9.60 15.30
N GLN A 618 -8.28 9.54 15.32
CA GLN A 618 -7.40 10.42 16.09
C GLN A 618 -7.25 11.77 15.37
N GLY A 619 -7.27 12.88 16.11
CA GLY A 619 -7.04 14.20 15.51
C GLY A 619 -5.58 14.41 15.09
N VAL A 620 -5.37 15.29 14.11
CA VAL A 620 -4.05 15.54 13.50
C VAL A 620 -3.70 17.02 13.48
N ALA A 621 -2.41 17.32 13.43
CA ALA A 621 -1.88 18.66 13.35
C ALA A 621 -0.67 18.71 12.41
N ILE A 622 -0.50 19.85 11.74
CA ILE A 622 0.73 20.17 11.00
C ILE A 622 1.65 20.93 11.95
N GLY A 623 2.85 20.41 12.17
CA GLY A 623 3.92 21.05 12.91
C GLY A 623 5.07 21.45 11.99
N ILE A 624 5.45 22.73 12.01
CA ILE A 624 6.62 23.26 11.32
C ILE A 624 7.61 23.82 12.35
N PHE A 625 8.79 23.20 12.45
CA PHE A 625 9.82 23.51 13.43
C PHE A 625 11.05 24.07 12.71
N ILE A 626 11.51 25.26 13.10
CA ILE A 626 12.61 25.97 12.42
C ILE A 626 13.72 26.24 13.42
N LYS A 627 14.93 25.77 13.11
CA LYS A 627 16.17 26.08 13.83
C LYS A 627 17.03 26.95 12.94
N ASN A 628 17.29 28.18 13.36
CA ASN A 628 18.09 29.12 12.62
C ASN A 628 18.57 30.24 13.55
N LYS A 629 19.88 30.41 13.65
CA LYS A 629 20.55 31.35 14.56
C LYS A 629 20.20 32.82 14.30
N ASN A 630 19.72 33.15 13.10
CA ASN A 630 19.29 34.50 12.73
C ASN A 630 17.89 34.84 13.27
N LEU A 631 17.14 33.84 13.71
CA LEU A 631 15.85 34.03 14.37
C LEU A 631 16.15 34.32 15.85
N GLY A 632 15.76 35.51 16.33
CA GLY A 632 15.99 35.95 17.71
C GLY A 632 15.22 35.13 18.76
N GLN A 633 14.61 35.77 19.77
CA GLN A 633 13.90 35.07 20.84
C GLN A 633 12.95 33.98 20.31
N LYS A 634 13.02 32.79 20.90
CA LYS A 634 12.21 31.62 20.50
C LYS A 634 10.71 31.90 20.64
N LYS A 635 9.92 31.44 19.67
CA LYS A 635 8.47 31.67 19.65
C LYS A 635 7.70 30.47 19.12
N ILE A 636 6.50 30.28 19.66
CA ILE A 636 5.53 29.30 19.16
C ILE A 636 4.29 30.03 18.69
N TYR A 637 3.79 29.59 17.55
CA TYR A 637 2.59 30.09 16.90
C TYR A 637 1.60 28.95 16.72
N TYR A 638 0.35 29.23 17.02
CA TYR A 638 -0.74 28.26 16.98
C TYR A 638 -1.93 28.82 16.21
N THR A 639 -2.66 27.95 15.50
CA THR A 639 -4.02 28.22 15.06
C THR A 639 -4.80 26.92 14.91
N ASP A 640 -6.12 27.01 15.07
CA ASP A 640 -7.04 25.93 14.74
C ASP A 640 -7.53 26.05 13.29
N LEU A 641 -7.81 24.91 12.66
CA LEU A 641 -8.60 24.80 11.45
C LEU A 641 -9.71 23.76 11.65
N TRP A 642 -10.90 24.27 11.95
CA TRP A 642 -12.13 23.49 12.15
C TRP A 642 -12.92 23.35 10.85
N GLY A 643 -13.77 22.33 10.76
CA GLY A 643 -14.80 22.19 9.73
C GLY A 643 -14.83 20.84 9.01
N LEU A 644 -15.56 20.81 7.91
CA LEU A 644 -15.66 19.63 7.04
C LEU A 644 -14.35 19.37 6.29
N ARG A 645 -14.11 18.12 5.92
CA ARG A 645 -12.86 17.68 5.29
C ARG A 645 -12.56 18.47 4.01
N ASP A 646 -13.55 18.59 3.13
CA ASP A 646 -13.39 19.33 1.87
C ASP A 646 -13.12 20.82 2.11
N SER A 647 -13.76 21.43 3.11
CA SER A 647 -13.49 22.84 3.48
C SER A 647 -12.05 23.02 3.95
N LYS A 648 -11.53 22.10 4.77
CA LYS A 648 -10.12 22.10 5.21
C LYS A 648 -9.17 21.97 4.02
N TYR A 649 -9.46 21.09 3.07
CA TYR A 649 -8.67 20.94 1.84
C TYR A 649 -8.59 22.22 1.02
N HIS A 650 -9.73 22.86 0.73
CA HIS A 650 -9.75 24.13 -0.02
C HIS A 650 -9.00 25.24 0.70
N TRP A 651 -9.03 25.26 2.03
CA TRP A 651 -8.29 26.23 2.83
C TRP A 651 -6.78 25.97 2.73
N LEU A 652 -6.33 24.73 2.91
CA LEU A 652 -4.91 24.35 2.87
C LEU A 652 -4.26 24.65 1.52
N ASP A 653 -4.97 24.44 0.39
CA ASP A 653 -4.44 24.74 -0.94
C ASP A 653 -4.21 26.25 -1.21
N ARG A 654 -4.83 27.13 -0.41
CA ARG A 654 -4.75 28.60 -0.57
C ARG A 654 -3.87 29.29 0.47
N HIS A 655 -3.32 28.53 1.41
CA HIS A 655 -2.55 29.07 2.52
C HIS A 655 -1.14 28.49 2.61
N THR A 656 -0.25 29.28 3.19
CA THR A 656 1.08 28.89 3.68
C THR A 656 1.27 29.52 5.06
N ILE A 657 2.38 29.26 5.74
CA ILE A 657 2.66 29.93 7.02
C ILE A 657 2.60 31.47 6.97
N ASP A 658 2.72 32.08 5.79
CA ASP A 658 2.81 33.53 5.62
C ASP A 658 1.48 34.26 5.67
N ASN A 659 0.39 33.59 5.29
CA ASN A 659 -0.94 34.18 5.19
C ASN A 659 -1.94 33.58 6.19
N VAL A 660 -1.45 32.79 7.14
CA VAL A 660 -2.21 32.28 8.27
C VAL A 660 -2.20 33.28 9.41
N LYS A 661 -3.35 33.45 10.06
CA LYS A 661 -3.47 34.27 11.27
C LYS A 661 -3.03 33.46 12.49
N TRP A 662 -1.82 33.71 12.94
CA TRP A 662 -1.22 32.99 14.06
C TRP A 662 -1.50 33.66 15.42
N GLN A 663 -1.72 32.83 16.45
CA GLN A 663 -1.70 33.23 17.85
C GLN A 663 -0.37 32.80 18.48
N GLU A 664 0.35 33.72 19.13
CA GLU A 664 1.56 33.36 19.90
C GLU A 664 1.16 32.60 21.17
N VAL A 665 1.79 31.45 21.42
CA VAL A 665 1.60 30.64 22.63
C VAL A 665 2.85 30.74 23.49
N LYS A 666 2.66 30.87 24.81
CA LYS A 666 3.74 30.88 25.80
C LYS A 666 3.63 29.64 26.67
N PRO A 667 4.35 28.55 26.34
CA PRO A 667 4.35 27.36 27.17
C PRO A 667 4.99 27.63 28.54
N ILE A 668 4.38 27.10 29.59
CA ILE A 668 4.81 27.29 30.98
C ILE A 668 5.03 25.92 31.63
N SER A 669 6.06 25.81 32.48
CA SER A 669 6.33 24.63 33.32
C SER A 669 5.12 24.32 34.22
N PRO A 670 4.84 23.03 34.51
CA PRO A 670 5.59 21.86 34.07
C PRO A 670 5.10 21.31 32.73
N PHE A 671 3.96 21.76 32.22
CA PHE A 671 3.29 21.08 31.11
C PHE A 671 3.77 21.52 29.72
N TYR A 672 4.22 22.76 29.59
CA TYR A 672 4.68 23.33 28.33
C TYR A 672 3.69 23.15 27.17
N PHE A 673 2.39 23.35 27.38
CA PHE A 673 1.38 23.14 26.34
C PHE A 673 1.64 23.96 25.06
N PHE A 674 1.43 23.34 23.90
CA PHE A 674 1.55 23.99 22.58
C PHE A 674 0.19 24.48 22.05
N VAL A 675 -0.84 24.41 22.88
CA VAL A 675 -2.16 24.99 22.61
C VAL A 675 -2.40 26.19 23.53
N PRO A 676 -3.21 27.18 23.11
CA PRO A 676 -3.68 28.23 23.99
C PRO A 676 -4.40 27.62 25.21
N LYS A 677 -4.02 28.08 26.40
CA LYS A 677 -4.71 27.78 27.65
C LYS A 677 -5.08 29.09 28.33
N ASP A 678 -6.27 29.14 28.87
CA ASP A 678 -6.65 30.22 29.78
C ASP A 678 -6.04 29.91 31.15
N THR A 679 -4.97 30.62 31.48
CA THR A 679 -4.25 30.50 32.74
C THR A 679 -4.61 31.63 33.72
N THR A 680 -5.68 32.39 33.46
CA THR A 680 -6.05 33.60 34.23
C THR A 680 -6.17 33.33 35.73
N PHE A 681 -6.68 32.15 36.11
CA PHE A 681 -6.86 31.74 37.51
C PHE A 681 -5.88 30.64 37.95
N GLU A 682 -4.84 30.33 37.17
CA GLU A 682 -3.95 29.20 37.48
C GLU A 682 -3.13 29.44 38.75
N GLU A 683 -2.61 30.66 38.95
CA GLU A 683 -1.89 31.01 40.19
C GLU A 683 -2.80 30.95 41.44
N GLU A 684 -4.07 31.29 41.30
CA GLU A 684 -5.05 31.16 42.38
C GLU A 684 -5.37 29.69 42.64
N TYR A 685 -5.67 28.92 41.57
CA TYR A 685 -5.97 27.50 41.65
C TYR A 685 -4.83 26.71 42.33
N ASN A 686 -3.57 27.01 41.98
CA ASN A 686 -2.41 26.32 42.52
C ASN A 686 -2.12 26.63 44.00
N LYS A 687 -2.80 27.61 44.62
CA LYS A 687 -2.74 27.85 46.07
C LYS A 687 -3.63 26.89 46.87
N PHE A 688 -4.62 26.27 46.24
CA PHE A 688 -5.47 25.28 46.91
C PHE A 688 -4.73 23.96 47.12
N TRP A 689 -5.20 23.18 48.09
CA TRP A 689 -4.62 21.86 48.37
C TRP A 689 -4.86 20.91 47.19
N LYS A 690 -3.84 20.12 46.84
CA LYS A 690 -4.03 19.08 45.83
C LYS A 690 -4.98 18.02 46.37
N VAL A 691 -5.83 17.48 45.50
CA VAL A 691 -6.73 16.36 45.86
C VAL A 691 -5.94 15.18 46.41
N THR A 692 -4.72 14.94 45.90
CA THR A 692 -3.82 13.88 46.39
C THR A 692 -3.27 14.14 47.79
N ASP A 693 -3.19 15.40 48.21
CA ASP A 693 -2.72 15.77 49.55
C ASP A 693 -3.88 15.66 50.55
N ILE A 694 -5.11 15.94 50.11
CA ILE A 694 -6.34 15.70 50.87
C ILE A 694 -6.59 14.19 51.02
N PHE A 695 -6.41 13.42 49.93
CA PHE A 695 -6.65 11.98 49.85
C PHE A 695 -5.34 11.23 49.50
N PRO A 696 -4.46 11.00 50.48
CA PRO A 696 -3.14 10.41 50.25
C PRO A 696 -3.21 8.96 49.77
N VAL A 697 -4.29 8.24 50.10
CA VAL A 697 -4.58 6.91 49.57
C VAL A 697 -5.56 7.06 48.43
N ASN A 698 -5.07 6.91 47.21
CA ASN A 698 -5.87 6.93 45.99
C ASN A 698 -5.41 5.81 45.05
N CYS A 699 -6.31 5.39 44.17
CA CYS A 699 -6.02 4.42 43.14
C CYS A 699 -6.77 4.78 41.85
N THR A 700 -6.30 4.21 40.74
CA THR A 700 -7.05 4.24 39.48
C THR A 700 -8.05 3.08 39.46
N GLY A 701 -9.10 3.21 38.66
CA GLY A 701 -10.06 2.12 38.45
C GLY A 701 -9.37 0.86 37.92
N ILE A 702 -9.95 -0.30 38.22
CA ILE A 702 -9.43 -1.61 37.77
C ILE A 702 -9.41 -1.64 36.23
N VAL A 703 -8.27 -2.04 35.66
CA VAL A 703 -8.11 -2.29 34.22
C VAL A 703 -7.89 -3.78 34.02
N THR A 704 -8.82 -4.44 33.35
CA THR A 704 -8.77 -5.90 33.23
C THR A 704 -8.07 -6.39 31.96
N ALA A 705 -7.94 -5.53 30.95
CA ALA A 705 -7.42 -5.82 29.61
C ALA A 705 -8.14 -6.94 28.84
N ARG A 706 -9.31 -7.37 29.33
CA ARG A 706 -10.17 -8.41 28.73
C ARG A 706 -11.55 -8.36 29.40
N ASP A 707 -12.18 -7.19 29.38
CA ASP A 707 -13.41 -6.92 30.14
C ASP A 707 -14.50 -7.94 29.81
N LYS A 708 -14.65 -8.29 28.51
CA LYS A 708 -15.59 -9.31 28.09
C LYS A 708 -15.36 -10.63 28.78
N PHE A 709 -14.10 -11.01 29.05
CA PHE A 709 -13.75 -12.29 29.67
C PHE A 709 -13.94 -12.29 31.18
N VAL A 710 -13.50 -11.23 31.87
CA VAL A 710 -13.43 -11.18 33.34
C VAL A 710 -14.60 -10.45 34.01
N ILE A 711 -15.42 -9.73 33.25
CA ILE A 711 -16.61 -9.04 33.74
C ILE A 711 -17.84 -9.72 33.13
N ASP A 712 -18.85 -9.95 33.96
CA ASP A 712 -20.14 -10.47 33.53
C ASP A 712 -21.24 -9.91 34.43
N PHE A 713 -22.44 -9.77 33.87
CA PHE A 713 -23.65 -9.52 34.67
C PHE A 713 -24.12 -10.82 35.35
N ASP A 714 -23.83 -11.98 34.76
CA ASP A 714 -24.16 -13.30 35.30
C ASP A 714 -22.98 -13.97 36.00
N LYS A 715 -23.15 -14.24 37.29
CA LYS A 715 -22.11 -14.84 38.15
C LYS A 715 -21.72 -16.25 37.70
N ASP A 716 -22.68 -17.07 37.30
CA ASP A 716 -22.41 -18.46 36.94
C ASP A 716 -21.68 -18.56 35.60
N THR A 717 -21.97 -17.67 34.66
CA THR A 717 -21.23 -17.56 33.40
C THR A 717 -19.80 -17.12 33.61
N LEU A 718 -19.56 -16.10 34.46
CA LEU A 718 -18.19 -15.72 34.83
C LEU A 718 -17.45 -16.89 35.51
N ARG A 719 -18.10 -17.58 36.44
CA ARG A 719 -17.52 -18.73 37.16
C ARG A 719 -17.10 -19.83 36.19
N ARG A 720 -17.97 -20.23 35.26
CA ARG A 720 -17.64 -21.26 34.24
C ARG A 720 -16.46 -20.83 33.36
N ARG A 721 -16.38 -19.55 32.98
CA ARG A 721 -15.25 -19.04 32.19
C ARG A 721 -13.94 -19.09 32.96
N ILE A 722 -13.96 -18.72 34.24
CA ILE A 722 -12.78 -18.82 35.13
C ILE A 722 -12.41 -20.29 35.37
N GLU A 723 -13.37 -21.18 35.58
CA GLU A 723 -13.13 -22.62 35.75
C GLU A 723 -12.48 -23.21 34.50
N ARG A 724 -12.97 -22.87 33.30
CA ARG A 724 -12.33 -23.25 32.04
C ARG A 724 -10.92 -22.68 31.92
N PHE A 725 -10.72 -21.40 32.24
CA PHE A 725 -9.40 -20.76 32.17
C PHE A 725 -8.35 -21.44 33.05
N ARG A 726 -8.77 -22.01 34.18
CA ARG A 726 -7.90 -22.72 35.13
C ARG A 726 -7.62 -24.16 34.72
N ASP A 727 -8.31 -24.69 33.73
CA ASP A 727 -8.14 -26.06 33.25
C ASP A 727 -6.93 -26.14 32.31
N LEU A 728 -5.82 -26.69 32.83
CA LEU A 728 -4.56 -26.84 32.10
C LEU A 728 -4.66 -27.81 30.90
N SER A 729 -5.75 -28.56 30.76
CA SER A 729 -5.99 -29.39 29.57
C SER A 729 -6.45 -28.57 28.37
N ILE A 730 -6.90 -27.33 28.59
CA ILE A 730 -7.36 -26.44 27.53
C ILE A 730 -6.18 -25.56 27.10
N PRO A 731 -5.75 -25.63 25.83
CA PRO A 731 -4.64 -24.80 25.34
C PRO A 731 -5.00 -23.31 25.34
N ASP A 732 -4.01 -22.46 25.57
CA ASP A 732 -4.16 -20.99 25.61
C ASP A 732 -4.84 -20.42 24.36
N ASP A 733 -4.63 -21.05 23.20
CA ASP A 733 -5.25 -20.66 21.93
C ASP A 733 -6.78 -20.74 21.95
N ALA A 734 -7.36 -21.62 22.79
CA ALA A 734 -8.81 -21.71 22.96
C ALA A 734 -9.41 -20.48 23.67
N PHE A 735 -8.57 -19.67 24.33
CA PHE A 735 -8.95 -18.44 25.02
C PHE A 735 -8.52 -17.17 24.29
N LYS A 736 -7.83 -17.30 23.14
CA LYS A 736 -7.59 -16.19 22.21
C LYS A 736 -8.90 -15.80 21.54
N LEU A 737 -9.75 -15.08 22.28
CA LEU A 737 -10.73 -14.22 21.65
C LEU A 737 -9.95 -13.26 20.75
N LYS A 738 -10.31 -13.19 19.47
CA LYS A 738 -9.87 -12.13 18.54
C LYS A 738 -10.37 -10.78 19.07
N GLU A 739 -9.75 -10.26 20.11
CA GLU A 739 -9.95 -8.90 20.59
C GLU A 739 -8.99 -8.03 19.78
N ASN A 740 -9.50 -7.54 18.64
CA ASN A 740 -8.90 -6.40 17.95
C ASN A 740 -8.89 -5.22 18.93
N TYR A 741 -7.72 -4.86 19.43
CA TYR A 741 -7.47 -3.66 20.22
C TYR A 741 -6.97 -2.53 19.34
#